data_AF-A0A7W1I1D6-F1
#
_entry.id   AF-A0A7W1I1D6-F1
#
_cell.length_a   1.000
_cell.length_b   1.000
_cell.length_c   1.000
_cell.angle_alpha   90.00
_cell.angle_beta   90.00
_cell.angle_gamma   90.00
#
_symmetry.space_group_name_H-M   'P 1'
#
loop_
_entity.id
_entity.type
_entity.pdbx_description
1 polymer ?
#
loop_
_entity_poly.entity_id
_entity_poly.type
_entity_poly.pdbx_seq_one_letter_code
_entity_poly.pdbx_strand_id
1 'polypeptide(L)'
;MDGPKHDAPGPATEIRVDELRMHLRALGYLDAGVDRFVLGPASGTRSPLAIAALGSLRIGVLAAVLLGPAAAVGIGTRFPGLVTNTSDAVVIALYLALLFGAAATLGSFLASLIVARLPIAWIGDRARSVSRAAGVVVGGACLAYLTLWWRIANPDLASLSAAWTAAALAIEVGISLLLGHATAITAFAVIVASHPEAAPAAERRATWKLTVAAGVLAFGAAAALLLVTAPAPASAAPAPNLAVVSPGLRVRVIAVDGLDPAAMRELSATGRIPNLSRMLEGGSVLIPAPAVRDPARDWTTIATGQPPDVHGVQGLETRRVAGLQGSVTASRQTGWQEGMMRALRGASDMLRLTRPSTASGAELRSKTIWEVAADAGLRAAVINWWATWPASTGGENPPIVLSDRATLRLERGGALDGEIAPPALYERIRAEWPAITQEAQSAMTALMPSSAEADTSAVLRRAAEVDALQVVMARRVQSPSLDLLTLYLPGLDIAQHALLGAGAAASPSALQGRLEAVRSYYVYLDGLLKDALVPGADELVVLLAQPGRLETINLGLIAARGAIAAAGVTGSARAVDIAPTVLHVLGLPISGEVAGAPILNLFSTEFAGRFPVREVESYGRRRSPAGLRDGQPLDQEMIERLRSLGYVR
;
A
#
# COMPACT_ATOMS: atom_id res chain seq x y z
N MET A 1 10.48 86.80 -54.16
CA MET A 1 11.26 85.86 -54.99
C MET A 1 11.70 84.72 -54.09
N ASP A 2 11.11 83.55 -54.34
CA ASP A 2 11.53 82.15 -54.10
C ASP A 2 12.21 81.73 -52.78
N GLY A 3 11.57 80.80 -52.04
CA GLY A 3 12.12 80.05 -50.87
C GLY A 3 12.87 78.76 -51.27
N PRO A 4 12.98 77.67 -50.45
CA PRO A 4 12.82 77.46 -48.99
C PRO A 4 13.96 76.60 -48.33
N LYS A 5 13.98 76.42 -46.99
CA LYS A 5 14.14 75.10 -46.28
C LYS A 5 14.22 75.21 -44.74
N HIS A 6 13.46 74.33 -44.09
CA HIS A 6 13.52 73.95 -42.68
C HIS A 6 14.73 73.04 -42.40
N ASP A 7 15.30 73.15 -41.20
CA ASP A 7 15.90 72.03 -40.45
C ASP A 7 15.57 72.17 -38.95
N ALA A 8 15.29 71.02 -38.32
CA ALA A 8 14.60 70.84 -37.05
C ALA A 8 15.50 70.95 -35.79
N PRO A 9 14.92 71.24 -34.61
CA PRO A 9 15.59 70.97 -33.34
C PRO A 9 15.62 69.45 -33.08
N GLY A 10 16.82 68.92 -32.77
CA GLY A 10 17.04 67.50 -32.49
C GLY A 10 16.24 66.95 -31.31
N PRO A 11 16.05 65.62 -31.25
CA PRO A 11 15.16 64.97 -30.29
C PRO A 11 15.68 65.10 -28.85
N ALA A 12 14.72 65.29 -27.93
CA ALA A 12 14.91 65.24 -26.50
C ALA A 12 15.67 63.96 -26.10
N THR A 13 16.76 64.17 -25.37
CA THR A 13 17.70 63.15 -24.91
C THR A 13 16.97 62.07 -24.12
N GLU A 14 16.94 60.85 -24.69
CA GLU A 14 16.54 59.63 -24.00
C GLU A 14 17.35 59.48 -22.71
N ILE A 15 16.65 59.42 -21.56
CA ILE A 15 17.23 58.95 -20.31
C ILE A 15 17.61 57.49 -20.53
N ARG A 16 18.92 57.23 -20.72
CA ARG A 16 19.48 55.90 -20.91
C ARG A 16 19.08 55.01 -19.74
N VAL A 17 18.66 53.80 -20.06
CA VAL A 17 18.34 52.71 -19.13
C VAL A 17 19.43 52.51 -18.06
N ASP A 18 20.67 52.88 -18.34
CA ASP A 18 21.78 52.81 -17.40
C ASP A 18 21.68 53.82 -16.24
N GLU A 19 21.03 54.98 -16.42
CA GLU A 19 20.76 55.92 -15.32
C GLU A 19 19.64 55.40 -14.41
N LEU A 20 18.60 54.78 -14.97
CA LEU A 20 17.57 54.09 -14.18
C LEU A 20 18.16 52.90 -13.41
N ARG A 21 19.08 52.17 -14.03
CA ARG A 21 19.79 51.04 -13.43
C ARG A 21 20.78 51.49 -12.33
N MET A 22 21.43 52.64 -12.48
CA MET A 22 22.23 53.26 -11.42
C MET A 22 21.35 53.79 -10.28
N HIS A 23 20.20 54.39 -10.59
CA HIS A 23 19.26 54.90 -9.59
C HIS A 23 18.66 53.76 -8.75
N LEU A 24 18.29 52.64 -9.39
CA LEU A 24 17.83 51.42 -8.71
C LEU A 24 18.93 50.71 -7.91
N ARG A 25 20.21 50.83 -8.32
CA ARG A 25 21.37 50.37 -7.52
C ARG A 25 21.65 51.27 -6.32
N ALA A 26 21.57 52.58 -6.49
CA ALA A 26 21.75 53.54 -5.40
C ALA A 26 20.63 53.47 -4.36
N LEU A 27 19.45 53.00 -4.77
CA LEU A 27 18.27 52.73 -3.92
C LEU A 27 18.25 51.31 -3.33
N GLY A 28 19.37 50.57 -3.30
CA GLY A 28 19.47 49.30 -2.56
C GLY A 28 18.62 48.12 -3.08
N TYR A 29 17.85 48.29 -4.16
CA TYR A 29 16.93 47.27 -4.69
C TYR A 29 17.63 46.11 -5.42
N LEU A 30 18.96 46.13 -5.57
CA LEU A 30 19.73 45.17 -6.37
C LEU A 30 20.81 44.38 -5.60
N ASP A 31 20.89 44.54 -4.28
CA ASP A 31 21.97 43.96 -3.44
C ASP A 31 21.59 42.66 -2.70
N ALA A 32 20.38 42.11 -2.91
CA ALA A 32 20.02 40.78 -2.44
C ALA A 32 19.95 39.78 -3.61
N GLY A 33 20.67 38.66 -3.52
CA GLY A 33 20.72 37.64 -4.57
C GLY A 33 19.36 37.03 -4.95
N VAL A 34 18.42 37.02 -4.01
CA VAL A 34 17.05 36.50 -4.19
C VAL A 34 16.20 37.45 -5.04
N ASP A 35 16.28 38.74 -4.78
CA ASP A 35 15.50 39.78 -5.47
C ASP A 35 15.84 39.81 -6.96
N ARG A 36 17.14 39.73 -7.27
CA ARG A 36 17.65 39.63 -8.64
C ARG A 36 17.21 38.34 -9.33
N PHE A 37 17.19 37.22 -8.60
CA PHE A 37 16.75 35.95 -9.16
C PHE A 37 15.25 35.95 -9.51
N VAL A 38 14.42 36.50 -8.62
CA VAL A 38 12.96 36.50 -8.76
C VAL A 38 12.51 37.48 -9.85
N LEU A 39 13.03 38.71 -9.82
CA LEU A 39 12.60 39.77 -10.75
C LEU A 39 13.42 39.84 -12.04
N GLY A 40 14.58 39.17 -12.11
CA GLY A 40 15.49 39.19 -13.26
C GLY A 40 14.82 38.92 -14.62
N PRO A 41 13.97 37.88 -14.76
CA PRO A 41 13.28 37.61 -16.03
C PRO A 41 12.25 38.67 -16.42
N ALA A 42 11.72 39.41 -15.44
CA ALA A 42 10.67 40.40 -15.65
C ALA A 42 11.23 41.80 -15.99
N SER A 43 12.55 41.99 -15.96
CA SER A 43 13.21 43.30 -16.11
C SER A 43 13.00 43.99 -17.46
N GLY A 44 12.59 43.24 -18.49
CA GLY A 44 12.28 43.76 -19.83
C GLY A 44 10.81 44.08 -20.08
N THR A 45 9.91 43.85 -19.12
CA THR A 45 8.46 43.95 -19.32
C THR A 45 7.83 44.99 -18.40
N ARG A 46 6.81 45.72 -18.90
CA ARG A 46 6.00 46.65 -18.09
C ARG A 46 4.60 46.12 -17.79
N SER A 47 4.24 44.94 -18.30
CA SER A 47 2.93 44.34 -18.06
C SER A 47 2.86 43.79 -16.63
N PRO A 48 1.92 44.25 -15.79
CA PRO A 48 1.78 43.74 -14.41
C PRO A 48 1.52 42.23 -14.37
N LEU A 49 0.77 41.72 -15.36
CA LEU A 49 0.51 40.28 -15.50
C LEU A 49 1.77 39.49 -15.82
N ALA A 50 2.63 40.00 -16.71
CA ALA A 50 3.89 39.35 -17.07
C ALA A 50 4.87 39.32 -15.89
N ILE A 51 4.96 40.42 -15.13
CA ILE A 51 5.77 40.50 -13.91
C ILE A 51 5.27 39.50 -12.86
N ALA A 52 3.95 39.45 -12.64
CA ALA A 52 3.34 38.50 -11.70
C ALA A 52 3.64 37.05 -12.09
N ALA A 53 3.49 36.70 -13.38
CA ALA A 53 3.72 35.34 -13.87
C ALA A 53 5.20 34.92 -13.78
N LEU A 54 6.11 35.75 -14.29
CA LEU A 54 7.54 35.45 -14.32
C LEU A 54 8.17 35.41 -12.92
N GLY A 55 7.79 36.36 -12.05
CA GLY A 55 8.25 36.38 -10.66
C GLY A 55 7.73 35.17 -9.88
N SER A 56 6.45 34.83 -10.05
CA SER A 56 5.87 33.66 -9.36
C SER A 56 6.43 32.33 -9.84
N LEU A 57 6.79 32.21 -11.13
CA LEU A 57 7.45 31.01 -11.64
C LEU A 57 8.83 30.80 -10.99
N ARG A 58 9.61 31.87 -10.79
CA ARG A 58 10.90 31.80 -10.08
C ARG A 58 10.74 31.44 -8.61
N ILE A 59 9.70 31.95 -7.95
CA ILE A 59 9.33 31.57 -6.59
C ILE A 59 8.99 30.07 -6.53
N GLY A 60 8.28 29.55 -7.54
CA GLY A 60 8.04 28.12 -7.70
C GLY A 60 9.32 27.29 -7.83
N VAL A 61 10.28 27.71 -8.66
CA VAL A 61 11.57 27.03 -8.80
C VAL A 61 12.33 27.02 -7.48
N LEU A 62 12.33 28.15 -6.75
CA LEU A 62 12.96 28.25 -5.43
C LEU A 62 12.31 27.29 -4.42
N ALA A 63 10.98 27.23 -4.38
CA ALA A 63 10.24 26.31 -3.54
C ALA A 63 10.51 24.84 -3.91
N ALA A 64 10.57 24.52 -5.21
CA ALA A 64 10.86 23.16 -5.69
C ALA A 64 12.21 22.63 -5.18
N VAL A 65 13.26 23.47 -5.28
CA VAL A 65 14.62 23.10 -4.85
C VAL A 65 14.72 22.97 -3.33
N LEU A 66 14.07 23.86 -2.57
CA LEU A 66 14.15 23.87 -1.11
C LEU A 66 13.28 22.80 -0.46
N LEU A 67 12.08 22.58 -0.99
CA LEU A 67 11.06 21.73 -0.34
C LEU A 67 11.10 20.28 -0.82
N GLY A 68 11.42 20.02 -2.09
CA GLY A 68 11.39 18.67 -2.66
C GLY A 68 12.25 17.66 -1.89
N PRO A 69 13.58 17.90 -1.74
CA PRO A 69 14.46 17.02 -0.98
C PRO A 69 14.11 16.92 0.51
N ALA A 70 13.80 18.05 1.15
CA ALA A 70 13.46 18.08 2.58
C ALA A 70 12.21 17.25 2.89
N ALA A 71 11.19 17.37 2.05
CA ALA A 71 9.95 16.63 2.19
C ALA A 71 10.11 15.13 1.86
N ALA A 72 11.01 14.78 0.94
CA ALA A 72 11.33 13.38 0.63
C ALA A 72 11.97 12.66 1.82
N VAL A 73 12.87 13.34 2.56
CA VAL A 73 13.46 12.81 3.80
C VAL A 73 12.37 12.53 4.83
N GLY A 74 11.41 13.43 5.02
CA GLY A 74 10.29 13.23 5.95
C GLY A 74 9.34 12.09 5.53
N ILE A 75 9.12 11.87 4.23
CA ILE A 75 8.31 10.73 3.76
C ILE A 75 9.03 9.40 4.01
N GLY A 76 10.35 9.35 3.84
CA GLY A 76 11.16 8.16 4.06
C GLY A 76 11.12 7.66 5.51
N THR A 77 11.05 8.56 6.50
CA THR A 77 10.93 8.18 7.92
C THR A 77 9.54 7.62 8.25
N ARG A 78 8.48 8.10 7.59
CA ARG A 78 7.11 7.66 7.85
C ARG A 78 6.81 6.25 7.35
N PHE A 79 7.31 5.96 6.14
CA PHE A 79 7.04 4.74 5.40
C PHE A 79 8.36 4.00 5.19
N PRO A 80 8.90 3.34 6.24
CA PRO A 80 10.08 2.50 6.09
C PRO A 80 9.78 1.41 5.05
N GLY A 81 10.43 1.51 3.90
CA GLY A 81 10.16 0.67 2.72
C GLY A 81 9.64 1.43 1.49
N LEU A 82 9.24 2.70 1.60
CA LEU A 82 8.91 3.55 0.44
C LEU A 82 10.16 4.06 -0.28
N VAL A 83 11.20 4.38 0.49
CA VAL A 83 12.55 4.68 0.02
C VAL A 83 13.41 3.47 0.34
N THR A 84 13.57 2.55 -0.62
CA THR A 84 14.44 1.37 -0.41
C THR A 84 15.87 1.63 -0.90
N ASN A 85 16.03 2.60 -1.81
CA ASN A 85 17.30 2.92 -2.45
C ASN A 85 17.42 4.44 -2.71
N THR A 86 18.62 4.89 -3.11
CA THR A 86 18.89 6.32 -3.38
C THR A 86 18.10 6.86 -4.57
N SER A 87 17.78 6.03 -5.56
CA SER A 87 16.97 6.41 -6.72
C SER A 87 15.53 6.73 -6.32
N ASP A 88 14.92 5.94 -5.43
CA ASP A 88 13.59 6.18 -4.89
C ASP A 88 13.55 7.55 -4.18
N ALA A 89 14.56 7.87 -3.38
CA ALA A 89 14.66 9.16 -2.70
C ALA A 89 14.71 10.33 -3.70
N VAL A 90 15.48 10.19 -4.78
CA VAL A 90 15.57 11.21 -5.85
C VAL A 90 14.24 11.38 -6.58
N VAL A 91 13.57 10.27 -6.91
CA VAL A 91 12.28 10.30 -7.60
C VAL A 91 11.20 10.97 -6.74
N ILE A 92 11.10 10.60 -5.46
CA ILE A 92 10.18 11.28 -4.52
C ILE A 92 10.53 12.76 -4.44
N ALA A 93 11.81 13.10 -4.26
CA ALA A 93 12.23 14.49 -4.16
C ALA A 93 11.83 15.31 -5.41
N LEU A 94 11.92 14.73 -6.62
CA LEU A 94 11.51 15.38 -7.86
C LEU A 94 9.99 15.56 -7.96
N TYR A 95 9.18 14.55 -7.61
CA TYR A 95 7.72 14.70 -7.60
C TYR A 95 7.26 15.76 -6.61
N LEU A 96 7.83 15.73 -5.41
CA LEU A 96 7.52 16.71 -4.39
C LEU A 96 8.00 18.11 -4.81
N ALA A 97 9.20 18.22 -5.38
CA ALA A 97 9.70 19.48 -5.92
C ALA A 97 8.71 20.08 -6.94
N LEU A 98 8.20 19.28 -7.87
CA LEU A 98 7.21 19.73 -8.85
C LEU A 98 5.91 20.19 -8.18
N LEU A 99 5.38 19.41 -7.23
CA LEU A 99 4.15 19.73 -6.51
C LEU A 99 4.27 21.03 -5.71
N PHE A 100 5.32 21.14 -4.89
CA PHE A 100 5.60 22.33 -4.08
C PHE A 100 5.89 23.56 -4.94
N GLY A 101 6.65 23.39 -6.02
CA GLY A 101 6.94 24.45 -6.96
C GLY A 101 5.68 24.98 -7.65
N ALA A 102 4.78 24.09 -8.08
CA ALA A 102 3.50 24.47 -8.66
C ALA A 102 2.60 25.20 -7.65
N ALA A 103 2.49 24.69 -6.42
CA ALA A 103 1.70 25.32 -5.36
C ALA A 103 2.22 26.71 -4.99
N ALA A 104 3.53 26.87 -4.84
CA ALA A 104 4.17 28.16 -4.55
C ALA A 104 4.00 29.16 -5.71
N THR A 105 4.12 28.69 -6.96
CA THR A 105 3.86 29.50 -8.16
C THR A 105 2.43 30.03 -8.15
N LEU A 106 1.44 29.14 -7.96
CA LEU A 106 0.03 29.51 -7.96
C LEU A 106 -0.31 30.47 -6.82
N GLY A 107 0.14 30.16 -5.59
CA GLY A 107 -0.11 31.00 -4.41
C GLY A 107 0.47 32.40 -4.56
N SER A 108 1.73 32.51 -5.01
CA SER A 108 2.38 33.80 -5.26
C SER A 108 1.71 34.57 -6.40
N PHE A 109 1.29 33.87 -7.46
CA PHE A 109 0.64 34.49 -8.61
C PHE A 109 -0.73 35.06 -8.23
N LEU A 110 -1.56 34.29 -7.51
CA LEU A 110 -2.85 34.75 -7.03
C LEU A 110 -2.70 35.92 -6.05
N ALA A 111 -1.76 35.85 -5.11
CA ALA A 111 -1.48 36.97 -4.19
C ALA A 111 -1.09 38.24 -4.96
N SER A 112 -0.22 38.11 -5.97
CA SER A 112 0.21 39.23 -6.80
C SER A 112 -0.93 39.80 -7.66
N LEU A 113 -1.82 38.96 -8.19
CA LEU A 113 -3.00 39.38 -8.94
C LEU A 113 -4.04 40.10 -8.08
N ILE A 114 -4.29 39.60 -6.87
CA ILE A 114 -5.21 40.23 -5.91
C ILE A 114 -4.72 41.64 -5.62
N VAL A 115 -3.44 41.77 -5.31
CA VAL A 115 -2.81 43.07 -5.05
C VAL A 115 -2.88 43.99 -6.28
N ALA A 116 -2.68 43.45 -7.49
CA ALA A 116 -2.76 44.22 -8.74
C ALA A 116 -4.14 44.83 -9.03
N ARG A 117 -5.21 44.27 -8.44
CA ARG A 117 -6.60 44.70 -8.63
C ARG A 117 -7.12 45.60 -7.51
N LEU A 118 -6.31 45.92 -6.50
CA LEU A 118 -6.73 46.81 -5.43
C LEU A 118 -6.82 48.26 -5.96
N PRO A 119 -7.86 49.01 -5.59
CA PRO A 119 -7.99 50.40 -6.02
C PRO A 119 -6.87 51.27 -5.44
N ILE A 120 -6.41 52.28 -6.21
CA ILE A 120 -5.31 53.17 -5.82
C ILE A 120 -5.53 53.85 -4.46
N ALA A 121 -6.79 54.14 -4.09
CA ALA A 121 -7.15 54.70 -2.78
C ALA A 121 -6.76 53.81 -1.59
N TRP A 122 -6.70 52.49 -1.78
CA TRP A 122 -6.27 51.53 -0.76
C TRP A 122 -4.76 51.30 -0.78
N ILE A 123 -4.13 51.48 -1.94
CA ILE A 123 -2.70 51.32 -2.12
C ILE A 123 -1.96 52.56 -1.63
N GLY A 124 -2.24 53.75 -2.19
CA GLY A 124 -1.64 55.05 -1.83
C GLY A 124 -0.17 54.95 -1.38
N ASP A 125 0.15 55.57 -0.24
CA ASP A 125 1.47 55.47 0.40
C ASP A 125 1.74 54.11 1.08
N ARG A 126 0.75 53.21 1.08
CA ARG A 126 0.77 51.89 1.75
C ARG A 126 1.22 50.75 0.85
N ALA A 127 1.68 51.00 -0.39
CA ALA A 127 2.14 49.98 -1.33
C ALA A 127 3.08 48.93 -0.70
N ARG A 128 4.05 49.36 0.11
CA ARG A 128 4.97 48.46 0.85
C ARG A 128 4.28 47.64 1.94
N SER A 129 3.26 48.18 2.59
CA SER A 129 2.50 47.47 3.63
C SER A 129 1.60 46.41 3.01
N VAL A 130 0.95 46.73 1.89
CA VAL A 130 0.10 45.80 1.13
C VAL A 130 0.90 44.66 0.54
N SER A 131 2.08 44.95 -0.04
CA SER A 131 2.95 43.89 -0.58
C SER A 131 3.52 42.99 0.51
N ARG A 132 3.90 43.54 1.67
CA ARG A 132 4.32 42.75 2.84
C ARG A 132 3.19 41.88 3.38
N ALA A 133 1.95 42.39 3.42
CA ALA A 133 0.81 41.60 3.83
C ALA A 133 0.59 40.38 2.91
N ALA A 134 0.70 40.57 1.58
CA ALA A 134 0.66 39.46 0.62
C ALA A 134 1.77 38.42 0.88
N GLY A 135 2.99 38.88 1.16
CA GLY A 135 4.10 38.00 1.54
C GLY A 135 3.87 37.25 2.86
N VAL A 136 3.32 37.92 3.88
CA VAL A 136 2.98 37.29 5.17
C VAL A 136 1.89 36.23 5.00
N VAL A 137 0.88 36.48 4.16
CA VAL A 137 -0.18 35.51 3.87
C VAL A 137 0.40 34.26 3.20
N VAL A 138 1.19 34.42 2.13
CA VAL A 138 1.77 33.29 1.41
C VAL A 138 2.81 32.55 2.26
N GLY A 139 3.68 33.29 2.96
CA GLY A 139 4.67 32.71 3.88
C GLY A 139 4.02 31.99 5.06
N GLY A 140 2.98 32.57 5.66
CA GLY A 140 2.22 31.96 6.76
C GLY A 140 1.46 30.70 6.33
N ALA A 141 0.84 30.71 5.14
CA ALA A 141 0.20 29.53 4.57
C ALA A 141 1.23 28.42 4.28
N CYS A 142 2.40 28.79 3.75
CA CYS A 142 3.51 27.86 3.54
C CYS A 142 3.99 27.26 4.86
N LEU A 143 4.19 28.07 5.90
CA LEU A 143 4.62 27.61 7.22
C LEU A 143 3.61 26.65 7.83
N ALA A 144 2.33 27.02 7.87
CA ALA A 144 1.27 26.16 8.37
C ALA A 144 1.24 24.81 7.62
N TYR A 145 1.38 24.84 6.30
CA TYR A 145 1.42 23.64 5.48
C TYR A 145 2.64 22.75 5.79
N LEU A 146 3.85 23.33 5.86
CA LEU A 146 5.07 22.58 6.14
C LEU A 146 5.07 21.98 7.54
N THR A 147 4.59 22.74 8.53
CA THR A 147 4.49 22.27 9.90
C THR A 147 3.47 21.13 10.04
N LEU A 148 2.31 21.23 9.35
CA LEU A 148 1.33 20.15 9.30
C LEU A 148 1.85 18.94 8.50
N TRP A 149 2.59 19.16 7.41
CA TRP A 149 3.26 18.10 6.66
C TRP A 149 4.25 17.37 7.56
N TRP A 150 5.15 18.09 8.22
CA TRP A 150 6.16 17.52 9.09
C TRP A 150 5.54 16.70 10.21
N ARG A 151 4.43 17.18 10.78
CA ARG A 151 3.61 16.44 11.76
C ARG A 151 3.09 15.12 11.19
N ILE A 152 2.54 15.13 9.98
CA ILE A 152 2.00 13.93 9.31
C ILE A 152 3.10 12.93 8.97
N ALA A 153 4.25 13.45 8.51
CA ALA A 153 5.44 12.67 8.19
C ALA A 153 6.08 12.05 9.44
N ASN A 154 6.06 12.75 10.58
CA ASN A 154 6.69 12.29 11.82
C ASN A 154 5.66 12.22 12.96
N PRO A 155 4.81 11.17 12.99
CA PRO A 155 3.77 11.04 14.00
C PRO A 155 4.32 10.88 15.42
N ASP A 156 5.50 10.27 15.58
CA ASP A 156 6.14 9.99 16.86
C ASP A 156 7.20 11.04 17.21
N LEU A 157 6.80 12.31 17.30
CA LEU A 157 7.69 13.43 17.66
C LEU A 157 8.42 13.21 18.99
N ALA A 158 7.85 12.41 19.91
CA ALA A 158 8.48 12.07 21.19
C ALA A 158 9.73 11.18 21.07
N SER A 159 9.89 10.47 19.95
CA SER A 159 11.09 9.67 19.66
C SER A 159 12.26 10.49 19.11
N LEU A 160 11.97 11.70 18.60
CA LEU A 160 12.97 12.64 18.13
C LEU A 160 13.43 13.53 19.29
N SER A 161 14.73 13.82 19.36
CA SER A 161 15.23 14.78 20.34
C SER A 161 14.60 16.16 20.09
N ALA A 162 14.25 16.89 21.16
CA ALA A 162 13.70 18.25 21.06
C ALA A 162 14.57 19.18 20.20
N ALA A 163 15.90 18.97 20.20
CA ALA A 163 16.84 19.71 19.37
C ALA A 163 16.62 19.50 17.87
N TRP A 164 16.34 18.26 17.44
CA TRP A 164 16.05 17.94 16.04
C TRP A 164 14.73 18.54 15.57
N THR A 165 13.68 18.47 16.39
CA THR A 165 12.39 19.10 16.09
C THR A 165 12.52 20.62 16.00
N ALA A 166 13.29 21.24 16.90
CA ALA A 166 13.56 22.67 16.85
C ALA A 166 14.37 23.06 15.59
N ALA A 167 15.37 22.27 15.20
CA ALA A 167 16.15 22.52 14.00
C ALA A 167 15.29 22.42 12.73
N ALA A 168 14.43 21.40 12.62
CA ALA A 168 13.50 21.26 11.49
C ALA A 168 12.54 22.45 11.40
N LEU A 169 11.91 22.84 12.51
CA LEU A 169 11.06 24.03 12.57
C LEU A 169 11.79 25.32 12.18
N ALA A 170 13.05 25.48 12.59
CA ALA A 170 13.83 26.67 12.21
C ALA A 170 14.09 26.71 10.70
N ILE A 171 14.33 25.56 10.06
CA ILE A 171 14.47 25.44 8.61
C ILE A 171 13.15 25.76 7.91
N GLU A 172 12.03 25.22 8.37
CA GLU A 172 10.69 25.51 7.83
C GLU A 172 10.38 27.01 7.89
N VAL A 173 10.60 27.64 9.05
CA VAL A 173 10.44 29.09 9.23
C VAL A 173 11.34 29.86 8.27
N GLY A 174 12.61 29.45 8.11
CA GLY A 174 13.54 30.06 7.17
C GLY A 174 13.04 30.03 5.72
N ILE A 175 12.57 28.86 5.27
CA ILE A 175 12.03 28.69 3.91
C ILE A 175 10.75 29.51 3.72
N SER A 176 9.83 29.47 4.69
CA SER A 176 8.56 30.21 4.62
C SER A 176 8.75 31.73 4.61
N LEU A 177 9.69 32.25 5.40
CA LEU A 177 10.05 33.67 5.39
C LEU A 177 10.68 34.08 4.06
N LEU A 178 11.55 33.24 3.49
CA LEU A 178 12.18 33.48 2.20
C LEU A 178 11.14 33.55 1.07
N LEU A 179 10.23 32.58 1.01
CA LEU A 179 9.17 32.55 -0.01
C LEU A 179 8.19 33.71 0.17
N GLY A 180 7.78 34.01 1.41
CA GLY A 180 6.95 35.18 1.71
C GLY A 180 7.61 36.51 1.31
N HIS A 181 8.92 36.64 1.55
CA HIS A 181 9.69 37.81 1.12
C HIS A 181 9.74 37.94 -0.40
N ALA A 182 10.03 36.85 -1.12
CA ALA A 182 10.05 36.83 -2.58
C ALA A 182 8.67 37.19 -3.18
N THR A 183 7.58 36.71 -2.58
CA THR A 183 6.21 37.10 -2.96
C THR A 183 5.95 38.58 -2.67
N ALA A 184 6.39 39.11 -1.53
CA ALA A 184 6.23 40.53 -1.22
C ALA A 184 6.96 41.44 -2.22
N ILE A 185 8.15 41.04 -2.67
CA ILE A 185 8.90 41.76 -3.71
C ILE A 185 8.17 41.70 -5.05
N THR A 186 7.71 40.51 -5.46
CA THR A 186 6.94 40.36 -6.70
C THR A 186 5.66 41.18 -6.68
N ALA A 187 4.90 41.12 -5.59
CA ALA A 187 3.68 41.90 -5.41
C ALA A 187 3.96 43.41 -5.43
N PHE A 188 5.07 43.86 -4.84
CA PHE A 188 5.48 45.27 -4.91
C PHE A 188 5.80 45.72 -6.33
N ALA A 189 6.56 44.92 -7.08
CA ALA A 189 6.85 45.20 -8.49
C ALA A 189 5.59 45.28 -9.34
N VAL A 190 4.60 44.40 -9.08
CA VAL A 190 3.30 44.42 -9.74
C VAL A 190 2.49 45.66 -9.39
N ILE A 191 2.49 46.10 -8.12
CA ILE A 191 1.84 47.37 -7.71
C ILE A 191 2.42 48.54 -8.48
N VAL A 192 3.75 48.68 -8.50
CA VAL A 192 4.43 49.80 -9.17
C VAL A 192 4.18 49.78 -10.67
N ALA A 193 4.08 48.59 -11.28
CA ALA A 193 3.73 48.45 -12.69
C ALA A 193 2.27 48.80 -13.00
N SER A 194 1.33 48.45 -12.11
CA SER A 194 -0.09 48.79 -12.26
C SER A 194 -0.40 50.26 -11.93
N HIS A 195 0.34 50.83 -10.97
CA HIS A 195 0.14 52.17 -10.43
C HIS A 195 1.51 52.86 -10.21
N PRO A 196 2.09 53.47 -11.25
CA PRO A 196 3.40 54.13 -11.15
C PRO A 196 3.44 55.24 -10.09
N GLU A 197 2.31 55.89 -9.83
CA GLU A 197 2.14 56.94 -8.82
C GLU A 197 2.29 56.43 -7.37
N ALA A 198 2.18 55.12 -7.15
CA ALA A 198 2.36 54.50 -5.83
C ALA A 198 3.84 54.20 -5.50
N ALA A 199 4.78 54.62 -6.36
CA ALA A 199 6.20 54.45 -6.13
C ALA A 199 6.68 55.37 -4.99
N PRO A 200 7.25 54.81 -3.90
CA PRO A 200 7.64 55.62 -2.75
C PRO A 200 8.83 56.53 -3.05
N ALA A 201 8.76 57.79 -2.59
CA ALA A 201 9.79 58.81 -2.80
C ALA A 201 11.09 58.62 -1.98
N ALA A 202 11.10 57.72 -0.98
CA ALA A 202 12.27 57.47 -0.13
C ALA A 202 12.48 55.99 0.22
N GLU A 203 13.75 55.59 0.30
CA GLU A 203 14.16 54.31 0.85
C GLU A 203 14.02 54.29 2.37
N ARG A 204 13.50 53.19 2.91
CA ARG A 204 13.45 52.95 4.36
C ARG A 204 14.29 51.71 4.62
N ARG A 205 15.44 51.86 5.29
CA ARG A 205 16.32 50.74 5.63
C ARG A 205 15.55 49.68 6.41
N ALA A 206 15.50 48.46 5.88
CA ALA A 206 14.95 47.33 6.60
C ALA A 206 15.82 47.05 7.84
N THR A 207 15.23 47.08 9.02
CA THR A 207 15.94 46.75 10.25
C THR A 207 15.94 45.24 10.43
N TRP A 208 17.10 44.60 10.36
CA TRP A 208 17.26 43.15 10.55
C TRP A 208 16.58 42.62 11.84
N LYS A 209 16.49 43.47 12.88
CA LYS A 209 15.76 43.21 14.13
C LYS A 209 14.29 42.82 13.92
N LEU A 210 13.61 43.41 12.93
CA LEU A 210 12.22 43.08 12.60
C LEU A 210 12.10 41.71 11.95
N THR A 211 13.07 41.33 11.10
CA THR A 211 13.12 40.00 10.48
C THR A 211 13.37 38.93 11.53
N VAL A 212 14.27 39.17 12.49
CA VAL A 212 14.53 38.26 13.61
C VAL A 212 13.30 38.12 14.51
N ALA A 213 12.63 39.24 14.86
CA ALA A 213 11.41 39.19 15.64
C ALA A 213 10.29 38.41 14.94
N ALA A 214 10.11 38.61 13.63
CA ALA A 214 9.15 37.85 12.83
C ALA A 214 9.49 36.35 12.79
N GLY A 215 10.78 36.00 12.71
CA GLY A 215 11.23 34.61 12.76
C GLY A 215 10.95 33.93 14.10
N VAL A 216 11.18 34.62 15.22
CA VAL A 216 10.87 34.09 16.57
C VAL A 216 9.36 33.88 16.73
N LEU A 217 8.54 34.83 16.28
CA LEU A 217 7.09 34.69 16.32
C LEU A 217 6.59 33.54 15.44
N ALA A 218 7.11 33.42 14.21
CA ALA A 218 6.79 32.33 13.30
C ALA A 218 7.18 30.96 13.88
N PHE A 219 8.35 30.86 14.51
CA PHE A 219 8.79 29.66 15.21
C PHE A 219 7.85 29.28 16.36
N GLY A 220 7.50 30.26 17.21
CA GLY A 220 6.54 30.04 18.30
C GLY A 220 5.17 29.58 17.80
N ALA A 221 4.67 30.17 16.70
CA ALA A 221 3.41 29.77 16.08
C ALA A 221 3.46 28.36 15.49
N ALA A 222 4.56 27.98 14.82
CA ALA A 222 4.74 26.64 14.28
C ALA A 222 4.86 25.59 15.39
N ALA A 223 5.61 25.90 16.46
CA ALA A 223 5.70 25.03 17.64
C ALA A 223 4.34 24.84 18.33
N ALA A 224 3.57 25.92 18.51
CA ALA A 224 2.22 25.84 19.06
C ALA A 224 1.28 25.00 18.18
N LEU A 225 1.36 25.17 16.85
CA LEU A 225 0.59 24.38 15.89
C LEU A 225 0.94 22.88 15.97
N LEU A 226 2.23 22.52 16.08
CA LEU A 226 2.64 21.12 16.30
C LEU A 226 2.07 20.54 17.59
N LEU A 227 2.08 21.32 18.68
CA LEU A 227 1.57 20.88 19.98
C LEU A 227 0.05 20.70 19.98
N VAL A 228 -0.70 21.63 19.40
CA VAL A 228 -2.17 21.57 19.32
C VAL A 228 -2.65 20.45 18.39
N THR A 229 -1.86 20.12 17.36
CA THR A 229 -2.15 19.03 16.42
C THR A 229 -1.49 17.70 16.80
N ALA A 230 -0.88 17.62 17.98
CA ALA A 230 -0.44 16.36 18.54
C ALA A 230 -1.68 15.51 18.88
N PRO A 231 -1.86 14.31 18.29
CA PRO A 231 -2.85 13.36 18.75
C PRO A 231 -2.55 13.05 20.20
N ALA A 232 -3.61 12.85 20.99
CA ALA A 232 -3.46 12.24 22.30
C ALA A 232 -2.60 10.99 22.13
N PRO A 233 -1.57 10.78 22.98
CA PRO A 233 -0.77 9.57 22.92
C PRO A 233 -1.75 8.42 22.90
N ALA A 234 -1.77 7.66 21.80
CA ALA A 234 -2.47 6.39 21.77
C ALA A 234 -1.74 5.55 22.81
N SER A 235 -2.25 5.56 24.05
CA SER A 235 -1.85 4.60 25.05
C SER A 235 -1.94 3.27 24.35
N ALA A 236 -0.81 2.56 24.24
CA ALA A 236 -0.79 1.23 23.68
C ALA A 236 -1.80 0.46 24.51
N ALA A 237 -3.02 0.31 23.99
CA ALA A 237 -4.08 -0.38 24.70
C ALA A 237 -3.47 -1.73 25.09
N PRO A 238 -3.61 -2.14 26.37
CA PRO A 238 -3.05 -3.41 26.80
C PRO A 238 -3.48 -4.49 25.81
N ALA A 239 -2.56 -5.39 25.46
CA ALA A 239 -2.84 -6.46 24.52
C ALA A 239 -4.15 -7.16 24.96
N PRO A 240 -5.12 -7.34 24.04
CA PRO A 240 -6.41 -7.90 24.41
C PRO A 240 -6.20 -9.28 25.02
N ASN A 241 -6.94 -9.60 26.08
CA ASN A 241 -6.85 -10.89 26.74
C ASN A 241 -7.55 -11.96 25.88
N LEU A 242 -6.78 -12.64 25.03
CA LEU A 242 -7.25 -13.74 24.19
C LEU A 242 -7.21 -15.09 24.94
N ALA A 243 -7.74 -15.14 26.17
CA ALA A 243 -7.70 -16.32 27.02
C ALA A 243 -8.21 -17.56 26.28
N VAL A 244 -7.32 -18.54 26.05
CA VAL A 244 -7.62 -19.77 25.32
C VAL A 244 -8.31 -20.76 26.25
N VAL A 245 -9.47 -21.27 25.84
CA VAL A 245 -10.15 -22.39 26.49
C VAL A 245 -9.98 -23.59 25.56
N SER A 246 -8.85 -24.28 25.69
CA SER A 246 -8.44 -25.32 24.74
C SER A 246 -9.39 -26.51 24.77
N PRO A 247 -9.95 -26.92 23.61
CA PRO A 247 -10.67 -28.18 23.48
C PRO A 247 -9.75 -29.40 23.40
N GLY A 248 -8.42 -29.22 23.45
CA GLY A 248 -7.44 -30.28 23.23
C GLY A 248 -7.28 -30.68 21.76
N LEU A 249 -7.75 -29.85 20.82
CA LEU A 249 -7.74 -30.12 19.39
C LEU A 249 -6.65 -29.33 18.67
N ARG A 250 -6.06 -29.96 17.66
CA ARG A 250 -5.25 -29.30 16.64
C ARG A 250 -6.05 -29.16 15.37
N VAL A 251 -5.83 -28.10 14.62
CA VAL A 251 -6.61 -27.80 13.39
C VAL A 251 -5.69 -27.75 12.19
N ARG A 252 -6.05 -28.50 11.14
CA ARG A 252 -5.39 -28.44 9.83
C ARG A 252 -6.36 -27.93 8.79
N VAL A 253 -6.07 -26.78 8.21
CA VAL A 253 -6.87 -26.17 7.14
C VAL A 253 -6.19 -26.43 5.81
N ILE A 254 -6.85 -27.18 4.94
CA ILE A 254 -6.43 -27.47 3.57
C ILE A 254 -7.30 -26.64 2.63
N ALA A 255 -6.73 -25.60 2.05
CA ALA A 255 -7.40 -24.69 1.13
C ALA A 255 -7.01 -25.05 -0.31
N VAL A 256 -8.01 -25.35 -1.13
CA VAL A 256 -7.85 -25.68 -2.55
C VAL A 256 -8.62 -24.66 -3.39
N ASP A 257 -7.92 -23.96 -4.26
CA ASP A 257 -8.52 -22.98 -5.17
C ASP A 257 -9.05 -23.65 -6.45
N GLY A 258 -10.23 -23.23 -6.90
CA GLY A 258 -10.90 -23.77 -8.08
C GLY A 258 -11.61 -25.12 -7.86
N LEU A 259 -11.63 -25.65 -6.64
CA LEU A 259 -12.25 -26.94 -6.33
C LEU A 259 -13.79 -26.82 -6.35
N ASP A 260 -14.42 -27.43 -7.36
CA ASP A 260 -15.87 -27.38 -7.58
C ASP A 260 -16.61 -28.49 -6.82
N PRO A 261 -17.54 -28.16 -5.90
CA PRO A 261 -18.35 -29.14 -5.19
C PRO A 261 -19.25 -30.00 -6.12
N ALA A 262 -19.61 -29.52 -7.31
CA ALA A 262 -20.37 -30.30 -8.28
C ALA A 262 -19.49 -31.39 -8.92
N ALA A 263 -18.31 -31.02 -9.42
CA ALA A 263 -17.32 -31.97 -9.93
C ALA A 263 -16.89 -33.00 -8.86
N MET A 264 -16.72 -32.56 -7.60
CA MET A 264 -16.45 -33.49 -6.49
C MET A 264 -17.55 -34.54 -6.33
N ARG A 265 -18.84 -34.15 -6.37
CA ARG A 265 -19.95 -35.11 -6.24
C ARG A 265 -19.99 -36.10 -7.40
N GLU A 266 -19.77 -35.64 -8.63
CA GLU A 266 -19.70 -36.51 -9.83
C GLU A 266 -18.58 -37.55 -9.70
N LEU A 267 -17.37 -37.13 -9.32
CA LEU A 267 -16.23 -38.02 -9.18
C LEU A 267 -16.32 -38.92 -7.94
N SER A 268 -16.99 -38.48 -6.88
CA SER A 268 -17.27 -39.30 -5.70
C SER A 268 -18.24 -40.42 -6.04
N ALA A 269 -19.28 -40.15 -6.84
CA ALA A 269 -20.24 -41.16 -7.28
C ALA A 269 -19.60 -42.29 -8.12
N THR A 270 -18.48 -42.00 -8.76
CA THR A 270 -17.68 -42.98 -9.54
C THR A 270 -16.52 -43.58 -8.76
N GLY A 271 -16.35 -43.23 -7.47
CA GLY A 271 -15.29 -43.74 -6.61
C GLY A 271 -13.88 -43.27 -6.99
N ARG A 272 -13.73 -42.23 -7.82
CA ARG A 272 -12.44 -41.75 -8.34
C ARG A 272 -11.66 -40.88 -7.37
N ILE A 273 -12.33 -40.29 -6.36
CA ILE A 273 -11.73 -39.40 -5.36
C ILE A 273 -12.09 -39.80 -3.91
N PRO A 274 -11.69 -41.00 -3.45
CA PRO A 274 -12.12 -41.54 -2.17
C PRO A 274 -11.68 -40.71 -0.96
N ASN A 275 -10.55 -40.01 -0.99
CA ASN A 275 -10.06 -39.23 0.15
C ASN A 275 -10.81 -37.91 0.30
N LEU A 276 -11.07 -37.22 -0.81
CA LEU A 276 -11.91 -36.03 -0.87
C LEU A 276 -13.37 -36.34 -0.55
N SER A 277 -13.90 -37.48 -1.03
CA SER A 277 -15.27 -37.92 -0.73
C SER A 277 -15.50 -38.08 0.78
N ARG A 278 -14.51 -38.58 1.52
CA ARG A 278 -14.61 -38.72 2.99
C ARG A 278 -14.73 -37.38 3.72
N MET A 279 -14.29 -36.26 3.12
CA MET A 279 -14.52 -34.94 3.71
C MET A 279 -16.00 -34.56 3.66
N LEU A 280 -16.73 -35.02 2.63
CA LEU A 280 -18.17 -34.76 2.46
C LEU A 280 -19.05 -35.60 3.38
N GLU A 281 -18.51 -36.69 3.96
CA GLU A 281 -19.21 -37.51 4.97
C GLU A 281 -19.35 -36.77 6.32
N GLY A 282 -18.41 -35.86 6.60
CA GLY A 282 -18.45 -34.97 7.76
C GLY A 282 -19.37 -33.76 7.56
N GLY A 283 -19.21 -32.76 8.42
CA GLY A 283 -20.04 -31.55 8.37
C GLY A 283 -19.60 -30.75 7.15
N SER A 284 -20.54 -30.40 6.25
CA SER A 284 -20.19 -29.68 5.03
C SER A 284 -21.21 -28.60 4.69
N VAL A 285 -20.77 -27.39 4.38
CA VAL A 285 -21.66 -26.29 3.98
C VAL A 285 -21.11 -25.56 2.77
N LEU A 286 -22.03 -25.12 1.90
CA LEU A 286 -21.71 -24.45 0.65
C LEU A 286 -21.46 -22.96 0.87
N ILE A 287 -20.52 -22.41 0.11
CA ILE A 287 -20.15 -21.00 0.17
C ILE A 287 -20.46 -20.37 -1.20
N PRO A 288 -21.35 -19.37 -1.30
CA PRO A 288 -21.61 -18.70 -2.57
C PRO A 288 -20.34 -18.02 -3.11
N ALA A 289 -20.16 -18.06 -4.43
CA ALA A 289 -19.07 -17.36 -5.09
C ALA A 289 -19.13 -15.83 -4.85
N PRO A 290 -17.97 -15.17 -4.71
CA PRO A 290 -17.91 -13.72 -4.61
C PRO A 290 -18.25 -13.05 -5.94
N ALA A 291 -18.75 -11.82 -5.90
CA ALA A 291 -19.11 -11.05 -7.09
C ALA A 291 -17.90 -10.64 -7.95
N VAL A 292 -16.72 -10.54 -7.33
CA VAL A 292 -15.45 -10.25 -8.01
C VAL A 292 -14.54 -11.45 -7.76
N ARG A 293 -14.05 -12.08 -8.83
CA ARG A 293 -13.24 -13.30 -8.76
C ARG A 293 -11.76 -12.97 -8.72
N ASP A 294 -11.22 -12.83 -7.52
CA ASP A 294 -9.82 -12.50 -7.31
C ASP A 294 -9.28 -13.32 -6.13
N PRO A 295 -8.49 -14.38 -6.41
CA PRO A 295 -7.98 -15.25 -5.35
C PRO A 295 -7.25 -14.52 -4.22
N ALA A 296 -6.45 -13.49 -4.52
CA ALA A 296 -5.73 -12.78 -3.48
C ALA A 296 -6.68 -12.04 -2.53
N ARG A 297 -7.73 -11.42 -3.07
CA ARG A 297 -8.80 -10.79 -2.30
C ARG A 297 -9.61 -11.83 -1.50
N ASP A 298 -10.08 -12.88 -2.16
CA ASP A 298 -11.04 -13.84 -1.60
C ASP A 298 -10.42 -14.68 -0.49
N TRP A 299 -9.20 -15.20 -0.72
CA TRP A 299 -8.48 -15.96 0.32
C TRP A 299 -8.01 -15.07 1.47
N THR A 300 -7.80 -13.77 1.26
CA THR A 300 -7.55 -12.82 2.36
C THR A 300 -8.80 -12.57 3.19
N THR A 301 -9.98 -12.44 2.55
CA THR A 301 -11.27 -12.36 3.24
C THR A 301 -11.48 -13.58 4.14
N ILE A 302 -11.17 -14.78 3.64
CA ILE A 302 -11.25 -16.03 4.41
C ILE A 302 -10.29 -16.02 5.60
N ALA A 303 -9.03 -15.62 5.40
CA ALA A 303 -8.02 -15.62 6.45
C ALA A 303 -8.28 -14.59 7.55
N THR A 304 -8.97 -13.50 7.25
CA THR A 304 -9.21 -12.40 8.20
C THR A 304 -10.62 -12.39 8.79
N GLY A 305 -11.58 -13.05 8.14
CA GLY A 305 -13.00 -12.95 8.50
C GLY A 305 -13.61 -11.57 8.24
N GLN A 306 -12.94 -10.76 7.42
CA GLN A 306 -13.28 -9.38 7.13
C GLN A 306 -13.51 -9.19 5.64
N PRO A 307 -14.31 -8.20 5.22
CA PRO A 307 -14.43 -7.86 3.81
C PRO A 307 -13.23 -7.01 3.31
N PRO A 308 -13.02 -6.92 1.99
CA PRO A 308 -11.87 -6.25 1.37
C PRO A 308 -11.64 -4.79 1.76
N ASP A 309 -12.72 -4.03 1.94
CA ASP A 309 -12.69 -2.63 2.39
C ASP A 309 -12.15 -2.47 3.83
N VAL A 310 -12.27 -3.51 4.65
CA VAL A 310 -11.76 -3.54 6.02
C VAL A 310 -10.34 -4.08 6.06
N HIS A 311 -10.07 -5.27 5.48
CA HIS A 311 -8.72 -5.86 5.55
C HIS A 311 -7.69 -5.19 4.65
N GLY A 312 -8.10 -4.45 3.62
CA GLY A 312 -7.23 -3.58 2.83
C GLY A 312 -6.66 -4.18 1.54
N VAL A 313 -6.83 -5.48 1.29
CA VAL A 313 -6.39 -6.17 0.06
C VAL A 313 -7.56 -6.20 -0.92
N GLN A 314 -7.42 -5.49 -2.04
CA GLN A 314 -8.51 -5.25 -3.00
C GLN A 314 -8.41 -6.11 -4.27
N GLY A 315 -7.24 -6.71 -4.55
CA GLY A 315 -7.04 -7.64 -5.67
C GLY A 315 -5.55 -7.99 -5.90
N LEU A 316 -5.31 -8.85 -6.89
CA LEU A 316 -3.99 -9.34 -7.35
C LEU A 316 -3.09 -8.22 -7.89
N GLU A 317 -3.68 -7.26 -8.60
CA GLU A 317 -2.99 -6.06 -9.08
C GLU A 317 -3.27 -4.90 -8.14
N THR A 318 -2.30 -4.60 -7.28
CA THR A 318 -2.24 -3.30 -6.62
C THR A 318 -1.37 -2.35 -7.44
N ARG A 319 -1.72 -1.06 -7.47
CA ARG A 319 -0.99 -0.06 -8.28
C ARG A 319 0.02 0.67 -7.39
N ARG A 320 1.32 0.51 -7.64
CA ARG A 320 2.41 1.33 -7.07
C ARG A 320 2.65 2.56 -7.94
N VAL A 321 3.14 3.66 -7.38
CA VAL A 321 3.60 4.84 -8.16
C VAL A 321 4.93 4.51 -8.86
N ALA A 322 5.10 4.86 -10.13
CA ALA A 322 6.25 4.53 -10.94
C ALA A 322 7.51 5.26 -10.47
N GLY A 323 8.60 4.51 -10.43
CA GLY A 323 9.90 4.99 -9.97
C GLY A 323 10.10 4.83 -8.45
N LEU A 324 9.12 4.32 -7.71
CA LEU A 324 9.26 3.93 -6.30
C LEU A 324 9.24 2.40 -6.19
N GLN A 325 10.16 1.82 -5.43
CA GLN A 325 10.08 0.40 -5.10
C GLN A 325 9.05 0.11 -4.00
N GLY A 326 8.73 1.06 -3.12
CA GLY A 326 7.71 0.84 -2.08
C GLY A 326 6.27 1.22 -2.43
N SER A 327 5.34 0.78 -1.58
CA SER A 327 3.89 0.97 -1.76
C SER A 327 3.35 2.09 -0.86
N VAL A 328 2.34 2.82 -1.36
CA VAL A 328 1.59 3.82 -0.58
C VAL A 328 0.26 3.20 -0.17
N THR A 329 0.13 2.83 1.11
CA THR A 329 -1.13 2.29 1.65
C THR A 329 -2.11 3.43 1.92
N ALA A 330 -3.33 3.29 1.40
CA ALA A 330 -4.40 4.28 1.60
C ALA A 330 -4.91 4.25 3.05
N SER A 331 -4.28 4.98 3.97
CA SER A 331 -4.79 5.11 5.34
C SER A 331 -6.22 5.67 5.31
N ARG A 332 -7.09 5.18 6.19
CA ARG A 332 -8.46 5.68 6.38
C ARG A 332 -8.37 7.14 6.84
N GLN A 333 -8.58 8.08 5.92
CA GLN A 333 -8.55 9.51 6.18
C GLN A 333 -9.88 10.12 5.72
N THR A 334 -10.62 10.65 6.67
CA THR A 334 -11.90 11.32 6.44
C THR A 334 -11.68 12.78 6.03
N GLY A 335 -12.41 13.24 5.01
CA GLY A 335 -12.50 14.67 4.63
C GLY A 335 -11.74 15.07 3.36
N TRP A 336 -11.29 16.34 3.31
CA TRP A 336 -10.69 17.00 2.13
C TRP A 336 -9.45 16.29 1.55
N GLN A 337 -8.82 15.39 2.33
CA GLN A 337 -7.65 14.59 1.96
C GLN A 337 -7.95 13.54 0.87
N GLU A 338 -9.17 12.98 0.82
CA GLU A 338 -9.56 12.07 -0.26
C GLU A 338 -9.61 12.76 -1.63
N GLY A 339 -10.05 14.02 -1.67
CA GLY A 339 -10.14 14.79 -2.90
C GLY A 339 -8.76 15.08 -3.50
N MET A 340 -7.79 15.41 -2.65
CA MET A 340 -6.39 15.63 -3.05
C MET A 340 -5.75 14.32 -3.55
N MET A 341 -5.93 13.21 -2.84
CA MET A 341 -5.38 11.92 -3.26
C MET A 341 -6.08 11.31 -4.48
N ARG A 342 -7.37 11.64 -4.72
CA ARG A 342 -8.04 11.33 -6.00
C ARG A 342 -7.50 12.19 -7.13
N ALA A 343 -7.21 13.47 -6.88
CA ALA A 343 -6.58 14.34 -7.88
C ALA A 343 -5.14 13.92 -8.19
N LEU A 344 -4.35 13.56 -7.18
CA LEU A 344 -3.00 13.03 -7.35
C LEU A 344 -2.99 11.65 -8.02
N ARG A 345 -3.92 10.75 -7.67
CA ARG A 345 -4.10 9.47 -8.38
C ARG A 345 -4.56 9.67 -9.82
N GLY A 346 -5.51 10.56 -10.07
CA GLY A 346 -5.94 10.91 -11.42
C GLY A 346 -4.82 11.52 -12.25
N ALA A 347 -3.97 12.35 -11.65
CA ALA A 347 -2.81 12.93 -12.31
C ALA A 347 -1.68 11.91 -12.55
N SER A 348 -1.42 10.99 -11.61
CA SER A 348 -0.42 9.91 -11.77
C SER A 348 -0.89 8.85 -12.78
N ASP A 349 -2.18 8.54 -12.81
CA ASP A 349 -2.80 7.65 -13.80
C ASP A 349 -2.74 8.25 -15.21
N MET A 350 -2.96 9.57 -15.35
CA MET A 350 -2.86 10.28 -16.63
C MET A 350 -1.43 10.30 -17.19
N LEU A 351 -0.42 10.24 -16.30
CA LEU A 351 1.00 10.25 -16.67
C LEU A 351 1.62 8.85 -16.80
N ARG A 352 0.84 7.75 -16.68
CA ARG A 352 1.32 6.35 -16.69
C ARG A 352 2.46 6.09 -15.70
N LEU A 353 2.42 6.77 -14.56
CA LEU A 353 3.40 6.63 -13.51
C LEU A 353 2.93 5.61 -12.47
N THR A 354 2.53 4.41 -12.88
CA THR A 354 2.23 3.32 -11.95
C THR A 354 2.79 1.99 -12.40
N ARG A 355 3.39 1.21 -11.48
CA ARG A 355 3.82 -0.18 -11.73
C ARG A 355 2.85 -1.15 -11.04
N PRO A 356 2.53 -2.30 -11.67
CA PRO A 356 1.77 -3.36 -11.00
C PRO A 356 2.57 -3.89 -9.79
N SER A 357 1.89 -4.15 -8.69
CA SER A 357 2.40 -4.92 -7.55
C SER A 357 1.43 -6.01 -7.15
N THR A 358 1.96 -7.07 -6.55
CA THR A 358 1.17 -8.20 -6.08
C THR A 358 0.68 -7.95 -4.67
N ALA A 359 -0.48 -8.54 -4.33
CA ALA A 359 -1.03 -8.47 -2.99
C ALA A 359 0.02 -8.82 -1.92
N SER A 360 0.13 -7.97 -0.89
CA SER A 360 1.15 -8.09 0.14
C SER A 360 0.54 -7.99 1.53
N GLY A 361 1.12 -8.74 2.48
CA GLY A 361 0.85 -8.62 3.89
C GLY A 361 1.15 -7.23 4.47
N ALA A 362 1.88 -6.37 3.77
CA ALA A 362 2.03 -4.96 4.16
C ALA A 362 0.72 -4.14 3.98
N GLU A 363 -0.21 -4.62 3.16
CA GLU A 363 -1.50 -3.98 2.91
C GLU A 363 -2.57 -4.40 3.91
N LEU A 364 -2.35 -5.52 4.62
CA LEU A 364 -3.27 -6.08 5.61
C LEU A 364 -3.43 -5.18 6.84
N ARG A 365 -4.67 -4.82 7.12
CA ARG A 365 -5.09 -3.99 8.28
C ARG A 365 -5.68 -4.83 9.41
N SER A 366 -6.21 -5.99 9.09
CA SER A 366 -6.85 -6.93 10.01
C SER A 366 -5.94 -8.11 10.26
N LYS A 367 -5.93 -8.62 11.48
CA LYS A 367 -5.19 -9.85 11.81
C LYS A 367 -5.82 -11.05 11.10
N THR A 368 -4.96 -11.94 10.65
CA THR A 368 -5.32 -13.24 10.06
C THR A 368 -5.51 -14.30 11.14
N ILE A 369 -6.15 -15.43 10.83
CA ILE A 369 -6.39 -16.53 11.77
C ILE A 369 -5.12 -17.04 12.47
N TRP A 370 -4.00 -17.15 11.74
CA TRP A 370 -2.74 -17.60 12.30
C TRP A 370 -2.05 -16.52 13.14
N GLU A 371 -2.23 -15.23 12.83
CA GLU A 371 -1.75 -14.12 13.67
C GLU A 371 -2.54 -14.05 14.98
N VAL A 372 -3.88 -14.20 14.94
CA VAL A 372 -4.71 -14.24 16.15
C VAL A 372 -4.38 -15.45 17.02
N ALA A 373 -4.19 -16.63 16.42
CA ALA A 373 -3.77 -17.83 17.14
C ALA A 373 -2.39 -17.64 17.79
N ALA A 374 -1.42 -17.12 17.04
CA ALA A 374 -0.08 -16.82 17.51
C ALA A 374 -0.06 -15.82 18.69
N ASP A 375 -0.82 -14.72 18.57
CA ASP A 375 -0.95 -13.70 19.61
C ASP A 375 -1.60 -14.24 20.90
N ALA A 376 -2.41 -15.30 20.79
CA ALA A 376 -2.99 -16.00 21.94
C ALA A 376 -2.07 -17.09 22.52
N GLY A 377 -0.85 -17.24 21.99
CA GLY A 377 0.15 -18.21 22.45
C GLY A 377 0.06 -19.58 21.79
N LEU A 378 -0.80 -19.77 20.77
CA LEU A 378 -0.89 -21.01 20.00
C LEU A 378 0.21 -21.08 18.94
N ARG A 379 0.68 -22.28 18.64
CA ARG A 379 1.69 -22.53 17.61
C ARG A 379 1.01 -22.69 16.25
N ALA A 380 1.05 -21.63 15.46
CA ALA A 380 0.44 -21.59 14.13
C ALA A 380 1.48 -21.62 13.00
N ALA A 381 1.13 -22.28 11.89
CA ALA A 381 1.89 -22.30 10.65
C ALA A 381 0.99 -22.00 9.44
N VAL A 382 1.49 -21.19 8.50
CA VAL A 382 0.82 -20.89 7.23
C VAL A 382 1.76 -21.12 6.06
N ILE A 383 1.24 -21.82 5.04
CA ILE A 383 1.99 -22.23 3.84
C ILE A 383 1.29 -21.69 2.59
N ASN A 384 2.01 -20.89 1.82
CA ASN A 384 1.66 -20.38 0.48
C ASN A 384 0.39 -19.53 0.41
N TRP A 385 -0.16 -19.08 1.53
CA TRP A 385 -1.39 -18.29 1.52
C TRP A 385 -1.17 -16.88 0.95
N TRP A 386 -2.17 -16.33 0.28
CA TRP A 386 -2.10 -14.97 -0.27
C TRP A 386 -1.86 -13.90 0.81
N ALA A 387 -1.17 -12.82 0.43
CA ALA A 387 -0.84 -11.69 1.29
C ALA A 387 -0.09 -12.08 2.58
N THR A 388 0.74 -13.13 2.53
CA THR A 388 1.58 -13.54 3.67
C THR A 388 2.98 -12.97 3.61
N TRP A 389 3.45 -12.54 2.43
CA TRP A 389 4.69 -11.78 2.30
C TRP A 389 4.51 -10.27 2.56
N PRO A 390 5.35 -9.61 3.37
CA PRO A 390 6.45 -10.18 4.12
C PRO A 390 5.97 -10.89 5.40
N ALA A 391 6.61 -12.01 5.70
CA ALA A 391 6.41 -12.79 6.90
C ALA A 391 6.85 -11.99 8.14
N SER A 392 5.95 -11.86 9.12
CA SER A 392 6.26 -11.17 10.37
C SER A 392 7.09 -12.05 11.30
N THR A 393 8.15 -11.49 11.88
CA THR A 393 8.86 -12.08 13.04
C THR A 393 8.55 -11.33 14.34
N GLY A 394 7.64 -10.36 14.30
CA GLY A 394 7.23 -9.58 15.47
C GLY A 394 6.18 -10.29 16.32
N GLY A 395 6.28 -10.16 17.64
CA GLY A 395 5.42 -10.82 18.62
C GLY A 395 6.23 -11.70 19.58
N GLU A 396 5.65 -12.08 20.71
CA GLU A 396 6.30 -13.02 21.65
C GLU A 396 6.35 -14.45 21.07
N ASN A 397 5.38 -14.81 20.24
CA ASN A 397 5.26 -16.12 19.61
C ASN A 397 4.79 -15.98 18.14
N PRO A 398 5.63 -15.47 17.21
CA PRO A 398 5.22 -15.26 15.82
C PRO A 398 4.89 -16.59 15.12
N PRO A 399 3.94 -16.61 14.18
CA PRO A 399 3.59 -17.81 13.43
C PRO A 399 4.75 -18.24 12.51
N ILE A 400 4.80 -19.53 12.19
CA ILE A 400 5.65 -20.03 11.11
C ILE A 400 5.01 -19.65 9.79
N VAL A 401 5.76 -19.02 8.90
CA VAL A 401 5.25 -18.55 7.60
C VAL A 401 6.19 -19.03 6.49
N LEU A 402 5.67 -19.84 5.59
CA LEU A 402 6.20 -19.94 4.22
C LEU A 402 5.27 -19.14 3.33
N SER A 403 5.68 -17.93 2.98
CA SER A 403 4.80 -17.01 2.25
C SER A 403 4.52 -17.45 0.81
N ASP A 404 3.61 -16.74 0.14
CA ASP A 404 3.36 -16.85 -1.30
C ASP A 404 4.63 -16.66 -2.16
N ARG A 405 5.71 -16.07 -1.61
CA ARG A 405 7.01 -15.88 -2.28
C ARG A 405 8.08 -16.88 -1.88
N ALA A 406 7.81 -17.78 -0.93
CA ALA A 406 8.82 -18.69 -0.37
C ALA A 406 9.45 -19.60 -1.42
N THR A 407 8.64 -20.19 -2.30
CA THR A 407 9.13 -21.06 -3.38
C THR A 407 10.10 -20.34 -4.31
N LEU A 408 9.80 -19.10 -4.70
CA LEU A 408 10.70 -18.28 -5.53
C LEU A 408 12.05 -18.02 -4.87
N ARG A 409 12.04 -17.72 -3.56
CA ARG A 409 13.28 -17.52 -2.79
C ARG A 409 14.10 -18.80 -2.67
N LEU A 410 13.46 -19.96 -2.55
CA LEU A 410 14.14 -21.26 -2.50
C LEU A 410 14.73 -21.66 -3.86
N GLU A 411 14.02 -21.40 -4.96
CA GLU A 411 14.50 -21.65 -6.32
C GLU A 411 15.73 -20.81 -6.67
N ARG A 412 15.73 -19.52 -6.28
CA ARG A 412 16.81 -18.58 -6.62
C ARG A 412 17.96 -18.55 -5.62
N GLY A 413 17.69 -18.87 -4.36
CA GLY A 413 18.63 -18.63 -3.27
C GLY A 413 18.77 -17.15 -2.89
N GLY A 414 19.84 -16.84 -2.15
CA GLY A 414 20.14 -15.49 -1.65
C GLY A 414 19.58 -15.23 -0.24
N ALA A 415 19.82 -14.03 0.27
CA ALA A 415 19.32 -13.61 1.58
C ALA A 415 17.79 -13.43 1.58
N LEU A 416 17.16 -13.65 2.74
CA LEU A 416 15.72 -13.44 2.92
C LEU A 416 15.34 -11.96 2.87
N ASP A 417 14.22 -11.67 2.22
CA ASP A 417 13.49 -10.42 2.30
C ASP A 417 12.08 -10.67 2.88
N GLY A 418 12.01 -11.48 3.94
CA GLY A 418 10.76 -11.82 4.62
C GLY A 418 9.90 -12.87 3.90
N GLU A 419 10.45 -13.71 3.02
CA GLU A 419 9.66 -14.78 2.40
C GLU A 419 9.36 -15.95 3.33
N ILE A 420 10.23 -16.18 4.33
CA ILE A 420 10.12 -17.28 5.28
C ILE A 420 10.41 -16.78 6.69
N ALA A 421 9.53 -17.12 7.63
CA ALA A 421 9.73 -16.88 9.07
C ALA A 421 9.45 -18.17 9.86
N PRO A 422 10.20 -18.45 10.94
CA PRO A 422 11.39 -17.73 11.38
C PRO A 422 12.58 -17.93 10.41
N PRO A 423 13.57 -17.02 10.36
CA PRO A 423 14.71 -17.12 9.42
C PRO A 423 15.48 -18.44 9.49
N ALA A 424 15.59 -19.04 10.69
CA ALA A 424 16.23 -20.35 10.86
C ALA A 424 15.55 -21.48 10.06
N LEU A 425 14.26 -21.34 9.73
CA LEU A 425 13.56 -22.30 8.89
C LEU A 425 14.08 -22.28 7.45
N TYR A 426 14.48 -21.11 6.94
CA TYR A 426 15.01 -20.98 5.58
C TYR A 426 16.26 -21.82 5.38
N GLU A 427 17.21 -21.77 6.31
CA GLU A 427 18.45 -22.56 6.19
C GLU A 427 18.18 -24.06 6.14
N ARG A 428 17.24 -24.55 6.96
CA ARG A 428 16.84 -25.97 6.93
C ARG A 428 16.17 -26.35 5.61
N ILE A 429 15.16 -25.61 5.18
CA ILE A 429 14.41 -25.93 3.96
C ILE A 429 15.31 -25.76 2.72
N ARG A 430 16.20 -24.78 2.71
CA ARG A 430 17.19 -24.58 1.63
C ARG A 430 18.14 -25.77 1.52
N ALA A 431 18.62 -26.32 2.63
CA ALA A 431 19.47 -27.51 2.63
C ALA A 431 18.72 -28.75 2.10
N GLU A 432 17.43 -28.88 2.41
CA GLU A 432 16.57 -29.97 1.94
C GLU A 432 15.95 -29.73 0.54
N TRP A 433 16.18 -28.56 -0.06
CA TRP A 433 15.49 -28.15 -1.29
C TRP A 433 15.59 -29.15 -2.45
N PRO A 434 16.76 -29.76 -2.74
CA PRO A 434 16.85 -30.80 -3.78
C PRO A 434 16.00 -32.05 -3.48
N ALA A 435 15.88 -32.44 -2.21
CA ALA A 435 15.05 -33.58 -1.82
C ALA A 435 13.56 -33.24 -1.89
N ILE A 436 13.19 -32.02 -1.51
CA ILE A 436 11.82 -31.50 -1.60
C ILE A 436 11.34 -31.50 -3.06
N THR A 437 12.16 -30.97 -3.97
CA THR A 437 11.81 -30.91 -5.40
C THR A 437 11.74 -32.30 -6.02
N GLN A 438 12.66 -33.20 -5.66
CA GLN A 438 12.61 -34.59 -6.12
C GLN A 438 11.37 -35.35 -5.62
N GLU A 439 10.98 -35.18 -4.34
CA GLU A 439 9.77 -35.79 -3.79
C GLU A 439 8.51 -35.26 -4.49
N ALA A 440 8.43 -33.94 -4.70
CA ALA A 440 7.31 -33.31 -5.40
C ALA A 440 7.19 -33.82 -6.86
N GLN A 441 8.30 -33.89 -7.58
CA GLN A 441 8.34 -34.43 -8.95
C GLN A 441 7.96 -35.91 -9.01
N SER A 442 8.39 -36.70 -8.02
CA SER A 442 8.04 -38.13 -7.93
C SER A 442 6.56 -38.31 -7.67
N ALA A 443 5.98 -37.55 -6.74
CA ALA A 443 4.55 -37.56 -6.44
C ALA A 443 3.72 -37.16 -7.66
N MET A 444 4.12 -36.09 -8.36
CA MET A 444 3.50 -35.66 -9.61
C MET A 444 3.56 -36.77 -10.67
N THR A 445 4.74 -37.35 -10.91
CA THR A 445 4.92 -38.37 -11.97
C THR A 445 4.13 -39.64 -11.68
N ALA A 446 4.03 -40.06 -10.42
CA ALA A 446 3.32 -41.27 -10.03
C ALA A 446 1.80 -41.14 -10.14
N LEU A 447 1.26 -39.93 -9.96
CA LEU A 447 -0.17 -39.69 -9.85
C LEU A 447 -0.78 -39.00 -11.09
N MET A 448 0.03 -38.28 -11.88
CA MET A 448 -0.45 -37.60 -13.09
C MET A 448 -0.61 -38.59 -14.25
N PRO A 449 -1.80 -38.69 -14.84
CA PRO A 449 -1.98 -39.48 -16.04
C PRO A 449 -1.29 -38.82 -17.24
N SER A 450 -0.84 -39.65 -18.19
CA SER A 450 -0.34 -39.18 -19.47
C SER A 450 -1.51 -38.67 -20.32
N SER A 451 -1.59 -37.35 -20.55
CA SER A 451 -2.49 -36.77 -21.56
C SER A 451 -1.92 -36.96 -22.97
N ALA A 452 -2.81 -37.14 -23.96
CA ALA A 452 -2.45 -37.31 -25.37
C ALA A 452 -1.98 -36.00 -26.04
N GLU A 453 -2.40 -34.85 -25.53
CA GLU A 453 -2.09 -33.53 -26.11
C GLU A 453 -0.98 -32.86 -25.30
N ALA A 454 0.13 -32.50 -25.96
CA ALA A 454 1.34 -32.01 -25.32
C ALA A 454 1.12 -30.73 -24.51
N ASP A 455 0.35 -29.77 -25.04
CA ASP A 455 0.09 -28.48 -24.39
C ASP A 455 -0.75 -28.66 -23.12
N THR A 456 -1.81 -29.47 -23.20
CA THR A 456 -2.65 -29.81 -22.04
C THR A 456 -1.83 -30.51 -20.95
N SER A 457 -0.96 -31.45 -21.33
CA SER A 457 -0.05 -32.14 -20.42
C SER A 457 0.93 -31.18 -19.73
N ALA A 458 1.48 -30.21 -20.46
CA ALA A 458 2.40 -29.21 -19.91
C ALA A 458 1.71 -28.31 -18.87
N VAL A 459 0.48 -27.86 -19.15
CA VAL A 459 -0.32 -27.06 -18.20
C VAL A 459 -0.60 -27.85 -16.92
N LEU A 460 -1.06 -29.10 -17.03
CA LEU A 460 -1.34 -29.94 -15.87
C LEU A 460 -0.10 -30.19 -15.01
N ARG A 461 1.04 -30.55 -15.64
CA ARG A 461 2.29 -30.79 -14.92
C ARG A 461 2.76 -29.55 -14.16
N ARG A 462 2.73 -28.39 -14.81
CA ARG A 462 3.12 -27.13 -14.19
C ARG A 462 2.25 -26.79 -12.98
N ALA A 463 0.93 -26.93 -13.12
CA ALA A 463 0.00 -26.73 -12.02
C ALA A 463 0.21 -27.75 -10.89
N ALA A 464 0.39 -29.03 -11.23
CA ALA A 464 0.60 -30.11 -10.27
C ALA A 464 1.89 -29.94 -9.47
N GLU A 465 2.98 -29.52 -10.12
CA GLU A 465 4.26 -29.23 -9.46
C GLU A 465 4.12 -28.15 -8.38
N VAL A 466 3.34 -27.10 -8.64
CA VAL A 466 3.06 -26.05 -7.64
C VAL A 466 2.43 -26.65 -6.39
N ASP A 467 1.35 -27.42 -6.53
CA ASP A 467 0.65 -28.03 -5.39
C ASP A 467 1.51 -29.09 -4.67
N ALA A 468 2.24 -29.91 -5.43
CA ALA A 468 3.13 -30.93 -4.87
C ALA A 468 4.20 -30.30 -3.98
N LEU A 469 4.85 -29.22 -4.44
CA LEU A 469 5.86 -28.50 -3.65
C LEU A 469 5.26 -27.97 -2.33
N GLN A 470 4.06 -27.41 -2.35
CA GLN A 470 3.44 -26.90 -1.13
C GLN A 470 3.08 -28.01 -0.15
N VAL A 471 2.57 -29.14 -0.62
CA VAL A 471 2.25 -30.30 0.23
C VAL A 471 3.53 -30.88 0.84
N VAL A 472 4.61 -31.04 0.06
CA VAL A 472 5.89 -31.55 0.57
C VAL A 472 6.50 -30.59 1.60
N MET A 473 6.48 -29.27 1.34
CA MET A 473 6.96 -28.27 2.31
C MET A 473 6.10 -28.26 3.59
N ALA A 474 4.78 -28.37 3.47
CA ALA A 474 3.90 -28.46 4.63
C ALA A 474 4.25 -29.65 5.53
N ARG A 475 4.60 -30.81 4.95
CA ARG A 475 5.07 -31.99 5.72
C ARG A 475 6.37 -31.73 6.50
N ARG A 476 7.26 -30.86 6.00
CA ARG A 476 8.51 -30.49 6.71
C ARG A 476 8.26 -29.54 7.88
N VAL A 477 7.20 -28.75 7.81
CA VAL A 477 6.80 -27.81 8.88
C VAL A 477 5.91 -28.50 9.91
N GLN A 478 5.13 -29.48 9.48
CA GLN A 478 4.19 -30.19 10.33
C GLN A 478 4.90 -30.81 11.54
N SER A 479 4.35 -30.55 12.72
CA SER A 479 4.87 -31.05 14.00
C SER A 479 3.70 -31.34 14.94
N PRO A 480 3.81 -32.33 15.84
CA PRO A 480 2.79 -32.57 16.86
C PRO A 480 2.53 -31.36 17.77
N SER A 481 3.48 -30.43 17.84
CA SER A 481 3.40 -29.18 18.60
C SER A 481 2.63 -28.04 17.92
N LEU A 482 2.18 -28.21 16.67
CA LEU A 482 1.38 -27.19 16.00
C LEU A 482 -0.10 -27.33 16.40
N ASP A 483 -0.68 -26.21 16.81
CA ASP A 483 -2.12 -26.08 17.09
C ASP A 483 -2.91 -25.76 15.82
N LEU A 484 -2.30 -25.01 14.89
CA LEU A 484 -2.89 -24.63 13.61
C LEU A 484 -1.88 -24.81 12.47
N LEU A 485 -2.26 -25.52 11.41
CA LEU A 485 -1.56 -25.54 10.12
C LEU A 485 -2.53 -25.15 9.01
N THR A 486 -2.20 -24.10 8.25
CA THR A 486 -2.96 -23.70 7.06
C THR A 486 -2.12 -23.90 5.79
N LEU A 487 -2.69 -24.57 4.79
CA LEU A 487 -2.04 -24.91 3.53
C LEU A 487 -2.92 -24.44 2.37
N TYR A 488 -2.37 -23.61 1.48
CA TYR A 488 -3.05 -23.13 0.28
C TYR A 488 -2.49 -23.75 -1.02
N LEU A 489 -3.40 -24.29 -1.85
CA LEU A 489 -3.11 -25.02 -3.08
C LEU A 489 -3.82 -24.36 -4.29
N PRO A 490 -3.09 -23.60 -5.13
CA PRO A 490 -3.67 -22.91 -6.29
C PRO A 490 -3.69 -23.73 -7.58
N GLY A 491 -3.08 -24.92 -7.62
CA GLY A 491 -2.78 -25.64 -8.85
C GLY A 491 -4.03 -25.99 -9.67
N LEU A 492 -5.10 -26.41 -9.01
CA LEU A 492 -6.35 -26.74 -9.71
C LEU A 492 -6.96 -25.52 -10.42
N ASP A 493 -7.06 -24.36 -9.75
CA ASP A 493 -7.49 -23.11 -10.38
C ASP A 493 -6.57 -22.70 -11.55
N ILE A 494 -5.26 -22.83 -11.40
CA ILE A 494 -4.28 -22.55 -12.47
C ILE A 494 -4.57 -23.42 -13.71
N ALA A 495 -4.75 -24.72 -13.52
CA ALA A 495 -5.05 -25.66 -14.60
C ALA A 495 -6.42 -25.36 -15.24
N GLN A 496 -7.44 -25.13 -14.43
CA GLN A 496 -8.80 -24.82 -14.88
C GLN A 496 -8.86 -23.51 -15.67
N HIS A 497 -8.24 -22.44 -15.17
CA HIS A 497 -8.21 -21.16 -15.86
C HIS A 497 -7.48 -21.26 -17.22
N ALA A 498 -6.34 -21.95 -17.26
CA ALA A 498 -5.56 -22.11 -18.48
C ALA A 498 -6.28 -22.99 -19.54
N LEU A 499 -7.01 -24.03 -19.12
CA LEU A 499 -7.65 -24.98 -20.04
C LEU A 499 -9.08 -24.57 -20.43
N LEU A 500 -9.84 -23.98 -19.51
CA LEU A 500 -11.28 -23.72 -19.63
C LEU A 500 -11.65 -22.23 -19.62
N GLY A 501 -10.69 -21.32 -19.40
CA GLY A 501 -10.92 -19.88 -19.33
C GLY A 501 -11.39 -19.25 -20.66
N ALA A 502 -11.93 -18.03 -20.56
CA ALA A 502 -12.46 -17.28 -21.71
C ALA A 502 -11.36 -17.01 -22.75
N GLY A 503 -11.55 -17.53 -23.97
CA GLY A 503 -10.58 -17.46 -25.08
C GLY A 503 -10.22 -18.81 -25.69
N ALA A 504 -10.61 -19.92 -25.05
CA ALA A 504 -10.51 -21.26 -25.60
C ALA A 504 -11.53 -21.50 -26.74
N ALA A 505 -11.33 -20.91 -27.91
CA ALA A 505 -12.02 -21.35 -29.12
C ALA A 505 -11.55 -22.78 -29.45
N ALA A 506 -12.31 -23.77 -28.99
CA ALA A 506 -11.96 -25.17 -29.10
C ALA A 506 -13.07 -25.92 -29.84
N SER A 507 -12.69 -26.91 -30.65
CA SER A 507 -13.66 -27.89 -31.15
C SER A 507 -14.31 -28.61 -29.96
N PRO A 508 -15.53 -29.16 -30.13
CA PRO A 508 -16.18 -29.95 -29.08
C PRO A 508 -15.30 -31.10 -28.54
N SER A 509 -14.52 -31.75 -29.40
CA SER A 509 -13.60 -32.81 -29.01
C SER A 509 -12.42 -32.31 -28.17
N ALA A 510 -11.84 -31.15 -28.52
CA ALA A 510 -10.77 -30.54 -27.74
C ALA A 510 -11.27 -30.08 -26.37
N LEU A 511 -12.49 -29.51 -26.30
CA LEU A 511 -13.11 -29.16 -25.03
C LEU A 511 -13.34 -30.39 -24.14
N GLN A 512 -13.83 -31.49 -24.72
CA GLN A 512 -14.00 -32.75 -23.98
C GLN A 512 -12.67 -33.29 -23.44
N GLY A 513 -11.60 -33.24 -24.24
CA GLY A 513 -10.26 -33.64 -23.80
C GLY A 513 -9.74 -32.78 -22.64
N ARG A 514 -9.97 -31.46 -22.68
CA ARG A 514 -9.61 -30.54 -21.60
C ARG A 514 -10.42 -30.76 -20.32
N LEU A 515 -11.71 -31.10 -20.45
CA LEU A 515 -12.54 -31.45 -19.30
C LEU A 515 -12.06 -32.75 -18.63
N GLU A 516 -11.71 -33.78 -19.40
CA GLU A 516 -11.15 -35.02 -18.82
C GLU A 516 -9.78 -34.77 -18.19
N ALA A 517 -8.95 -33.91 -18.81
CA ALA A 517 -7.69 -33.46 -18.22
C ALA A 517 -7.90 -32.78 -16.85
N VAL A 518 -8.88 -31.89 -16.72
CA VAL A 518 -9.24 -31.29 -15.43
C VAL A 518 -9.75 -32.35 -14.44
N ARG A 519 -10.65 -33.26 -14.85
CA ARG A 519 -11.11 -34.37 -13.98
C ARG A 519 -9.95 -35.23 -13.49
N SER A 520 -8.95 -35.46 -14.33
CA SER A 520 -7.75 -36.21 -13.96
C SER A 520 -6.92 -35.49 -12.88
N TYR A 521 -6.96 -34.16 -12.86
CA TYR A 521 -6.32 -33.35 -11.82
C TYR A 521 -7.00 -33.55 -10.45
N TYR A 522 -8.33 -33.71 -10.40
CA TYR A 522 -9.03 -34.03 -9.14
C TYR A 522 -8.57 -35.36 -8.55
N VAL A 523 -8.37 -36.38 -9.39
CA VAL A 523 -7.85 -37.71 -8.97
C VAL A 523 -6.43 -37.59 -8.44
N TYR A 524 -5.59 -36.80 -9.10
CA TYR A 524 -4.26 -36.49 -8.61
C TYR A 524 -4.26 -35.79 -7.25
N LEU A 525 -5.09 -34.76 -7.11
CA LEU A 525 -5.20 -33.99 -5.87
C LEU A 525 -5.68 -34.90 -4.73
N ASP A 526 -6.63 -35.79 -4.99
CA ASP A 526 -7.08 -36.81 -4.03
C ASP A 526 -5.92 -37.69 -3.54
N GLY A 527 -5.07 -38.18 -4.46
CA GLY A 527 -3.90 -38.99 -4.12
C GLY A 527 -2.80 -38.21 -3.40
N LEU A 528 -2.56 -36.96 -3.82
CA LEU A 528 -1.57 -36.06 -3.21
C LEU A 528 -1.94 -35.74 -1.75
N LEU A 529 -3.24 -35.53 -1.50
CA LEU A 529 -3.78 -35.14 -0.19
C LEU A 529 -4.19 -36.33 0.69
N LYS A 530 -3.94 -37.57 0.27
CA LYS A 530 -4.38 -38.78 0.99
C LYS A 530 -4.04 -38.76 2.49
N ASP A 531 -2.83 -38.31 2.85
CA ASP A 531 -2.35 -38.26 4.24
C ASP A 531 -2.75 -36.93 4.91
N ALA A 532 -2.92 -35.87 4.12
CA ALA A 532 -3.28 -34.55 4.61
C ALA A 532 -4.75 -34.47 5.10
N LEU A 533 -5.64 -35.27 4.49
CA LEU A 533 -7.09 -35.31 4.75
C LEU A 533 -7.52 -36.34 5.81
N VAL A 534 -6.57 -37.06 6.40
CA VAL A 534 -6.85 -38.03 7.47
C VAL A 534 -6.57 -37.36 8.81
N PRO A 535 -7.60 -37.11 9.64
CA PRO A 535 -7.40 -36.54 10.97
C PRO A 535 -6.75 -37.58 11.90
N GLY A 536 -5.84 -37.13 12.75
CA GLY A 536 -5.47 -37.86 13.97
C GLY A 536 -6.58 -37.85 15.03
N ALA A 537 -6.37 -38.54 16.15
CA ALA A 537 -7.37 -38.63 17.24
C ALA A 537 -7.78 -37.25 17.78
N ASP A 538 -6.78 -36.37 18.01
CA ASP A 538 -6.96 -35.02 18.55
C ASP A 538 -6.81 -33.95 17.47
N GLU A 539 -7.29 -34.23 16.25
CA GLU A 539 -7.16 -33.33 15.11
C GLU A 539 -8.49 -33.14 14.39
N LEU A 540 -8.75 -31.89 14.02
CA LEU A 540 -9.79 -31.52 13.06
C LEU A 540 -9.12 -31.12 11.75
N VAL A 541 -9.50 -31.80 10.67
CA VAL A 541 -9.16 -31.38 9.31
C VAL A 541 -10.32 -30.58 8.73
N VAL A 542 -10.02 -29.39 8.21
CA VAL A 542 -10.95 -28.50 7.52
C VAL A 542 -10.52 -28.39 6.06
N LEU A 543 -11.36 -28.84 5.14
CA LEU A 543 -11.18 -28.63 3.70
C LEU A 543 -11.94 -27.36 3.31
N LEU A 544 -11.24 -26.40 2.69
CA LEU A 544 -11.83 -25.20 2.10
C LEU A 544 -11.69 -25.29 0.59
N ALA A 545 -12.83 -25.21 -0.09
CA ALA A 545 -12.92 -25.12 -1.53
C ALA A 545 -13.47 -23.74 -1.90
N GLN A 546 -12.76 -22.99 -2.73
CA GLN A 546 -13.29 -21.79 -3.34
C GLN A 546 -13.44 -21.99 -4.84
N PRO A 547 -14.40 -21.31 -5.49
CA PRO A 547 -14.71 -21.56 -6.89
C PRO A 547 -13.64 -21.05 -7.87
N GLY A 548 -12.61 -20.34 -7.39
CA GLY A 548 -11.52 -19.82 -8.21
C GLY A 548 -11.98 -18.78 -9.24
N ARG A 549 -11.20 -18.66 -10.33
CA ARG A 549 -11.38 -17.64 -11.38
C ARG A 549 -12.39 -18.01 -12.48
N LEU A 550 -12.94 -19.22 -12.47
CA LEU A 550 -13.93 -19.63 -13.48
C LEU A 550 -15.35 -19.17 -13.08
N GLU A 551 -15.98 -18.40 -13.95
CA GLU A 551 -17.37 -17.92 -13.75
C GLU A 551 -18.41 -19.04 -13.77
N THR A 552 -18.09 -20.20 -14.34
CA THR A 552 -18.99 -21.35 -14.40
C THR A 552 -19.14 -22.04 -13.04
N ILE A 553 -18.21 -21.84 -12.10
CA ILE A 553 -18.24 -22.46 -10.77
C ILE A 553 -18.82 -21.44 -9.79
N ASN A 554 -20.02 -21.66 -9.28
CA ASN A 554 -20.73 -20.64 -8.47
C ASN A 554 -20.77 -20.94 -6.97
N LEU A 555 -20.17 -22.05 -6.56
CA LEU A 555 -20.18 -22.52 -5.18
C LEU A 555 -18.77 -22.98 -4.79
N GLY A 556 -18.34 -22.57 -3.61
CA GLY A 556 -17.30 -23.20 -2.82
C GLY A 556 -17.90 -24.08 -1.72
N LEU A 557 -17.04 -24.58 -0.84
CA LEU A 557 -17.39 -25.49 0.25
C LEU A 557 -16.45 -25.28 1.43
N ILE A 558 -16.97 -25.41 2.64
CA ILE A 558 -16.18 -25.78 3.82
C ILE A 558 -16.67 -27.13 4.32
N ALA A 559 -15.74 -28.05 4.54
CA ALA A 559 -16.01 -29.37 5.10
C ALA A 559 -15.08 -29.66 6.28
N ALA A 560 -15.61 -30.25 7.34
CA ALA A 560 -14.88 -30.56 8.56
C ALA A 560 -14.92 -32.07 8.83
N ARG A 561 -13.77 -32.64 9.21
CA ARG A 561 -13.63 -34.06 9.55
C ARG A 561 -12.74 -34.24 10.77
N GLY A 562 -13.21 -35.04 11.72
CA GLY A 562 -12.54 -35.30 13.01
C GLY A 562 -13.58 -35.72 14.05
N ALA A 563 -13.14 -36.00 15.27
CA ALA A 563 -14.01 -36.51 16.35
C ALA A 563 -15.21 -35.60 16.67
N ILE A 564 -15.06 -34.28 16.46
CA ILE A 564 -16.08 -33.28 16.77
C ILE A 564 -16.95 -32.87 15.57
N ALA A 565 -16.63 -33.34 14.35
CA ALA A 565 -17.37 -32.92 13.16
C ALA A 565 -18.80 -33.51 13.19
N ALA A 566 -19.80 -32.69 12.86
CA ALA A 566 -21.15 -33.19 12.67
C ALA A 566 -21.22 -34.12 11.45
N ALA A 567 -22.17 -35.05 11.40
CA ALA A 567 -22.38 -35.91 10.24
C ALA A 567 -23.60 -35.43 9.44
N GLY A 568 -23.50 -35.43 8.10
CA GLY A 568 -24.65 -35.20 7.21
C GLY A 568 -25.26 -33.80 7.26
N VAL A 569 -24.55 -32.81 7.82
CA VAL A 569 -25.01 -31.42 7.82
C VAL A 569 -24.82 -30.82 6.42
N THR A 570 -25.85 -30.15 5.94
CA THR A 570 -25.84 -29.34 4.72
C THR A 570 -26.40 -27.95 5.02
N GLY A 571 -25.88 -26.93 4.35
CA GLY A 571 -26.27 -25.54 4.60
C GLY A 571 -25.48 -24.57 3.74
N SER A 572 -25.59 -23.27 4.05
CA SER A 572 -24.81 -22.22 3.41
C SER A 572 -24.09 -21.35 4.44
N ALA A 573 -22.88 -20.93 4.11
CA ALA A 573 -22.06 -20.01 4.90
C ALA A 573 -21.41 -18.96 3.99
N ARG A 574 -20.83 -17.91 4.59
CA ARG A 574 -20.10 -16.87 3.86
C ARG A 574 -18.59 -17.06 4.05
N ALA A 575 -17.80 -16.53 3.12
CA ALA A 575 -16.34 -16.57 3.22
C ALA A 575 -15.81 -15.96 4.54
N VAL A 576 -16.45 -14.88 5.01
CA VAL A 576 -16.10 -14.21 6.29
C VAL A 576 -16.35 -15.08 7.52
N ASP A 577 -17.20 -16.10 7.43
CA ASP A 577 -17.56 -16.98 8.55
C ASP A 577 -16.47 -18.04 8.82
N ILE A 578 -15.51 -18.24 7.90
CA ILE A 578 -14.47 -19.27 8.02
C ILE A 578 -13.47 -18.95 9.14
N ALA A 579 -12.91 -17.73 9.16
CA ALA A 579 -11.96 -17.33 10.20
C ALA A 579 -12.51 -17.50 11.62
N PRO A 580 -13.69 -16.95 11.98
CA PRO A 580 -14.24 -17.15 13.32
C PRO A 580 -14.59 -18.60 13.60
N THR A 581 -14.94 -19.42 12.60
CA THR A 581 -15.13 -20.86 12.78
C THR A 581 -13.85 -21.58 13.21
N VAL A 582 -12.72 -21.31 12.54
CA VAL A 582 -11.42 -21.90 12.89
C VAL A 582 -10.95 -21.43 14.27
N LEU A 583 -11.07 -20.13 14.56
CA LEU A 583 -10.69 -19.56 15.86
C LEU A 583 -11.54 -20.15 17.00
N HIS A 584 -12.83 -20.37 16.77
CA HIS A 584 -13.72 -21.00 17.75
C HIS A 584 -13.26 -22.42 18.10
N VAL A 585 -12.89 -23.23 17.11
CA VAL A 585 -12.38 -24.60 17.34
C VAL A 585 -11.05 -24.60 18.09
N LEU A 586 -10.20 -23.61 17.85
CA LEU A 586 -8.96 -23.42 18.60
C LEU A 586 -9.19 -22.95 20.06
N GLY A 587 -10.45 -22.73 20.44
CA GLY A 587 -10.82 -22.28 21.77
C GLY A 587 -10.55 -20.80 21.99
N LEU A 588 -10.54 -19.97 20.94
CA LEU A 588 -10.35 -18.53 21.02
C LEU A 588 -11.69 -17.77 21.07
N PRO A 589 -11.78 -16.64 21.79
CA PRO A 589 -12.93 -15.76 21.71
C PRO A 589 -13.00 -15.07 20.34
N ILE A 590 -14.20 -14.72 19.90
CA ILE A 590 -14.47 -14.04 18.63
C ILE A 590 -14.55 -12.53 18.85
N SER A 591 -13.80 -11.77 18.08
CA SER A 591 -13.83 -10.30 18.15
C SER A 591 -15.16 -9.74 17.61
N GLY A 592 -15.74 -8.78 18.34
CA GLY A 592 -16.92 -8.03 17.91
C GLY A 592 -16.69 -7.17 16.66
N GLU A 593 -15.43 -6.99 16.23
CA GLU A 593 -15.09 -6.31 14.98
C GLU A 593 -15.18 -7.23 13.75
N VAL A 594 -15.16 -8.56 13.93
CA VAL A 594 -15.20 -9.54 12.82
C VAL A 594 -16.58 -9.55 12.15
N ALA A 595 -16.61 -9.52 10.82
CA ALA A 595 -17.87 -9.47 10.06
C ALA A 595 -18.60 -10.82 9.99
N GLY A 596 -17.85 -11.92 10.13
CA GLY A 596 -18.36 -13.29 10.14
C GLY A 596 -18.78 -13.79 11.51
N ALA A 597 -19.49 -14.92 11.54
CA ALA A 597 -19.83 -15.66 12.75
C ALA A 597 -19.38 -17.13 12.63
N PRO A 598 -19.07 -17.83 13.74
CA PRO A 598 -18.74 -19.26 13.68
C PRO A 598 -19.87 -20.12 13.10
N ILE A 599 -19.52 -21.05 12.21
CA ILE A 599 -20.43 -22.00 11.56
C ILE A 599 -20.63 -23.20 12.50
N LEU A 600 -21.46 -23.04 13.53
CA LEU A 600 -21.57 -24.03 14.61
C LEU A 600 -22.16 -25.38 14.18
N ASN A 601 -22.99 -25.40 13.13
CA ASN A 601 -23.57 -26.63 12.60
C ASN A 601 -22.54 -27.55 11.93
N LEU A 602 -21.29 -27.11 11.71
CA LEU A 602 -20.21 -28.01 11.29
C LEU A 602 -19.78 -28.98 12.40
N PHE A 603 -20.14 -28.72 13.66
CA PHE A 603 -19.68 -29.46 14.82
C PHE A 603 -20.84 -30.16 15.54
N SER A 604 -20.52 -31.21 16.29
CA SER A 604 -21.48 -31.95 17.10
C SER A 604 -22.14 -31.04 18.15
N THR A 605 -23.39 -31.34 18.50
CA THR A 605 -24.12 -30.62 19.54
C THR A 605 -23.44 -30.74 20.91
N GLU A 606 -22.76 -31.85 21.18
CA GLU A 606 -21.95 -32.04 22.38
C GLU A 606 -20.78 -31.04 22.44
N PHE A 607 -20.03 -30.90 21.34
CA PHE A 607 -18.95 -29.94 21.26
C PHE A 607 -19.47 -28.50 21.43
N ALA A 608 -20.51 -28.13 20.68
CA ALA A 608 -21.10 -26.80 20.73
C ALA A 608 -21.68 -26.45 22.12
N GLY A 609 -22.22 -27.44 22.85
CA GLY A 609 -22.72 -27.25 24.22
C GLY A 609 -21.60 -27.12 25.25
N ARG A 610 -20.49 -27.86 25.09
CA ARG A 610 -19.34 -27.82 26.01
C ARG A 610 -18.47 -26.59 25.81
N PHE A 611 -18.33 -26.12 24.56
CA PHE A 611 -17.51 -24.97 24.19
C PHE A 611 -18.39 -23.90 23.53
N PRO A 612 -19.12 -23.08 24.30
CA PRO A 612 -19.92 -22.00 23.74
C PRO A 612 -19.03 -20.93 23.09
N VAL A 613 -19.59 -20.19 22.12
CA VAL A 613 -18.90 -19.04 21.51
C VAL A 613 -18.65 -17.99 22.59
N ARG A 614 -17.39 -17.56 22.70
CA ARG A 614 -16.97 -16.48 23.60
C ARG A 614 -16.65 -15.25 22.76
N GLU A 615 -16.78 -14.08 23.35
CA GLU A 615 -16.56 -12.82 22.64
C GLU A 615 -15.45 -11.99 23.29
N VAL A 616 -14.81 -11.15 22.48
CA VAL A 616 -13.86 -10.12 22.90
C VAL A 616 -14.13 -8.85 22.11
N GLU A 617 -13.81 -7.67 22.66
CA GLU A 617 -14.08 -6.40 21.96
C GLU A 617 -13.29 -6.29 20.64
N SER A 618 -11.99 -6.59 20.68
CA SER A 618 -11.10 -6.49 19.52
C SER A 618 -9.96 -7.51 19.64
N TYR A 619 -9.43 -7.97 18.50
CA TYR A 619 -8.15 -8.68 18.46
C TYR A 619 -6.94 -7.73 18.57
N GLY A 620 -7.18 -6.42 18.65
CA GLY A 620 -6.14 -5.41 18.66
C GLY A 620 -5.60 -5.12 17.26
N ARG A 621 -4.81 -4.05 17.14
CA ARG A 621 -4.26 -3.62 15.85
C ARG A 621 -3.26 -4.64 15.32
N ARG A 622 -3.33 -4.93 14.02
CA ARG A 622 -2.26 -5.63 13.32
C ARG A 622 -1.02 -4.75 13.31
N ARG A 623 0.11 -5.30 13.72
CA ARG A 623 1.41 -4.63 13.61
C ARG A 623 1.97 -4.90 12.22
N SER A 624 2.56 -3.89 11.59
CA SER A 624 3.30 -4.12 10.33
C SER A 624 4.39 -5.16 10.58
N PRO A 625 4.62 -6.09 9.62
CA PRO A 625 5.69 -7.07 9.75
C PRO A 625 7.01 -6.37 10.06
N ALA A 626 7.54 -6.60 11.26
CA ALA A 626 8.85 -6.13 11.67
C ALA A 626 9.83 -7.29 11.43
N GLY A 627 10.87 -7.06 10.64
CA GLY A 627 11.92 -8.03 10.34
C GLY A 627 13.09 -7.35 9.64
N LEU A 628 14.32 -7.84 9.86
CA LEU A 628 15.49 -7.45 9.10
C LEU A 628 15.29 -7.90 7.64
N ARG A 629 15.25 -6.93 6.74
CA ARG A 629 15.02 -7.11 5.31
C ARG A 629 16.33 -6.84 4.60
N ASP A 630 17.17 -7.87 4.57
CA ASP A 630 18.53 -7.75 4.04
C ASP A 630 18.62 -8.27 2.59
N GLY A 631 17.63 -9.06 2.14
CA GLY A 631 17.52 -9.62 0.80
C GLY A 631 16.91 -8.68 -0.23
N GLN A 632 17.14 -8.99 -1.51
CA GLN A 632 16.54 -8.25 -2.63
C GLN A 632 15.05 -8.64 -2.79
N PRO A 633 14.10 -7.68 -2.81
CA PRO A 633 12.68 -7.99 -2.99
C PRO A 633 12.42 -8.63 -4.36
N LEU A 634 11.80 -9.81 -4.37
CA LEU A 634 11.48 -10.57 -5.59
C LEU A 634 10.17 -10.13 -6.25
N ASP A 635 9.90 -8.82 -6.29
CA ASP A 635 8.63 -8.28 -6.80
C ASP A 635 8.45 -8.55 -8.30
N GLN A 636 9.49 -8.33 -9.11
CA GLN A 636 9.43 -8.47 -10.56
C GLN A 636 9.26 -9.94 -10.95
N GLU A 637 10.00 -10.82 -10.27
CA GLU A 637 9.95 -12.26 -10.39
C GLU A 637 8.58 -12.81 -10.05
N MET A 638 7.98 -12.29 -8.99
CA MET A 638 6.65 -12.68 -8.58
C MET A 638 5.62 -12.27 -9.64
N ILE A 639 5.70 -11.06 -10.20
CA ILE A 639 4.82 -10.62 -11.30
C ILE A 639 5.01 -11.52 -12.53
N GLU A 640 6.24 -11.85 -12.88
CA GLU A 640 6.55 -12.76 -14.00
C GLU A 640 6.00 -14.17 -13.76
N ARG A 641 6.13 -14.70 -12.54
CA ARG A 641 5.54 -15.98 -12.13
C ARG A 641 4.02 -15.91 -12.25
N LEU A 642 3.37 -14.89 -11.70
CA LEU A 642 1.92 -14.71 -11.78
C LEU A 642 1.43 -14.58 -13.22
N ARG A 643 2.14 -13.82 -14.08
CA ARG A 643 1.82 -13.74 -15.52
C ARG A 643 1.91 -15.11 -16.18
N SER A 644 2.96 -15.87 -15.87
CA SER A 644 3.15 -17.21 -16.43
C SER A 644 2.13 -18.25 -15.93
N LEU A 645 1.45 -17.97 -14.82
CA LEU A 645 0.35 -18.77 -14.26
C LEU A 645 -1.04 -18.21 -14.64
N GLY A 646 -1.07 -17.16 -15.48
CA GLY A 646 -2.29 -16.54 -16.00
C GLY A 646 -3.02 -15.63 -15.00
N TYR A 647 -2.41 -15.26 -13.87
CA TYR A 647 -3.03 -14.36 -12.88
C TYR A 647 -2.97 -12.88 -13.29
N VAL A 648 -1.97 -12.51 -14.08
CA VAL A 648 -1.72 -11.13 -14.54
C VAL A 648 -1.61 -11.15 -16.07
N ARG A 649 -2.18 -10.16 -16.75
CA ARG A 649 -2.13 -10.03 -18.21
C ARG A 649 -0.96 -9.18 -18.69
#